data_AF-A0A915EVQ4-F1
#
_entry.id   AF-A0A915EVQ4-F1
#
_cell.length_a   1.000
_cell.length_b   1.000
_cell.length_c   1.000
_cell.angle_alpha   90.00
_cell.angle_beta   90.00
_cell.angle_gamma   90.00
#
_symmetry.space_group_name_H-M   'P 1'
#
loop_
_entity.id
_entity.type
_entity.pdbx_description
1 polymer ?
#
loop_
_entity_poly.entity_id
_entity_poly.type
_entity_poly.pdbx_seq_one_letter_code
_entity_poly.pdbx_strand_id
1 'polypeptide(L)'
;MTTLMNYIPSQISQILAIRDKFVEISKQSDEKLTAMIEAAKDFRSGMEPLKKEVDQLQTRVKNLQCCIEGLSHVQNFYKTGREVEQTIIQGPSASLTNYLQAMDRIKDSLVYFNQNNTEHLEYTRLSTLLSNGLKSLHKYFDDILSQSFTPMPSDVLYRLSEKEDAISLDGTKADEASTVSLECDSISEECISNLQEISTWLRKATSLVTSTAVASTEAERKSHHHLARMFRAGVADSASTEGYQLPPSLTQYCEFRKDLMRVTLVKLREYQKTLENNAQNPRGRPGSTSSQLNISTTGKRRGLKAVGIVWDANSRRGVANDIRDVDDLDSEHYTTSLSGFLILIERERLLLDRLKLAVNSHEAHFAYSLICRSSLADLMTEGGSYVRLMSRVIGRGEFYMLVSLLTIMRRFIDLSPSFVETFKIVSTLSQPITDLVNRFRAQIKVTLDAFLQQLQPGTGSSQVPPDATVHELTSNVLLFLEKLIDYEIMVGTALTWEEARITPETTFPYLVTVNSKPKMSRSAFGQYIFRVITSLVANIDKKSEVYSDDLSRVVFQMNNLRYILTNLKRTGLQSILDDYDNSVVDKFTQILNESKQVYTRALSDAICLTVPSKEGGGSGSGGGTLRRFLVGPHPLHFARPRTPLPSISSLSDEVMGSQTSLTSSSSTKVCMRFINLPSSAFMNQFAQRRQMDSKERSQVKDIWNGINQGFASLLKQHSQLSIPDKELREDLRECLSRELVTLYQAFHDRSLQTPFTSRREKYIKLSPSEFQAKLDQMFLPAAAQIAQSRCIQMDIVSLYQKDLPFVRISAPMVRYSKLPFRLLVRRHGIDLAYSPMIMSSAFLHSAKARAADFSTCPADHPLVTQLACRSGPEFARCAEELSALCEGVDLNCGCPQRWAMEEGYGAAILKEPQLIEDLVKAARAAVPRWRIVSTPEGEERQVAFSVSIKIRLVPCPPRAIGEDGDSSAPASWPNNVQLTTELVRRAAHMGVDWVTIHGRTPSQRSTDPARWHDVAQIIAARVPHYIYTAAPLPIFLNGDVKSLDDAFQAQHISGCKGVMAARSLLQDPTLFQQDGPENPWRLYREWLDLCQEYPNSLPFNSIHRQAYWMLEKHIGRKGREILHKIDNMAGLYDFSPTNVYT
;
A
#
# COMPACT_ATOMS: atom_id res chain seq x y z
N MET A 1 -38.20 47.21 -153.01
CA MET A 1 -37.42 48.33 -152.45
C MET A 1 -38.28 49.55 -152.12
N THR A 2 -39.22 49.96 -152.97
CA THR A 2 -40.10 51.13 -152.75
C THR A 2 -41.03 51.01 -151.54
N THR A 3 -41.47 49.79 -151.18
CA THR A 3 -42.27 49.53 -149.96
C THR A 3 -41.46 49.66 -148.66
N LEU A 4 -40.16 49.41 -148.70
CA LEU A 4 -39.26 49.51 -147.54
C LEU A 4 -38.89 50.97 -147.24
N MET A 5 -38.76 51.81 -148.29
CA MET A 5 -38.45 53.24 -148.20
C MET A 5 -39.53 54.06 -147.46
N ASN A 6 -40.80 53.64 -147.52
CA ASN A 6 -41.90 54.32 -146.80
C ASN A 6 -42.20 53.72 -145.41
N TYR A 7 -41.75 52.49 -145.14
CA TYR A 7 -42.01 51.81 -143.86
C TYR A 7 -41.06 52.28 -142.75
N ILE A 8 -39.79 52.53 -143.08
CA ILE A 8 -38.76 52.94 -142.10
C ILE A 8 -39.08 54.30 -141.45
N PRO A 9 -39.45 55.37 -142.18
CA PRO A 9 -39.80 56.65 -141.55
C PRO A 9 -41.03 56.56 -140.65
N SER A 10 -42.04 55.76 -141.04
CA SER A 10 -43.26 55.54 -140.25
C SER A 10 -42.98 54.84 -138.92
N GLN A 11 -42.12 53.81 -138.93
CA GLN A 11 -41.69 53.10 -137.72
C GLN A 11 -40.84 54.01 -136.83
N ILE A 12 -39.94 54.83 -137.39
CA ILE A 12 -39.16 55.81 -136.64
C ILE A 12 -40.07 56.84 -135.96
N SER A 13 -41.09 57.37 -136.66
CA SER A 13 -42.05 58.30 -136.05
C SER A 13 -42.87 57.66 -134.92
N GLN A 14 -43.27 56.38 -135.04
CA GLN A 14 -43.94 55.67 -133.95
C GLN A 14 -43.03 55.45 -132.75
N ILE A 15 -41.75 55.09 -132.98
CA ILE A 15 -40.75 54.93 -131.92
C ILE A 15 -40.47 56.27 -131.22
N LEU A 16 -40.37 57.37 -131.98
CA LEU A 16 -40.19 58.72 -131.41
C LEU A 16 -41.42 59.15 -130.59
N ALA A 17 -42.64 58.86 -131.05
CA ALA A 17 -43.85 59.15 -130.29
C ALA A 17 -43.95 58.31 -128.99
N ILE A 18 -43.50 57.06 -129.01
CA ILE A 18 -43.42 56.22 -127.81
C ILE A 18 -42.35 56.74 -126.86
N ARG A 19 -41.17 57.14 -127.37
CA ARG A 19 -40.10 57.78 -126.58
C ARG A 19 -40.62 59.02 -125.88
N ASP A 20 -41.32 59.90 -126.59
CA ASP A 20 -41.81 61.16 -126.03
C ASP A 20 -42.88 60.89 -124.96
N LYS A 21 -43.77 59.91 -125.17
CA LYS A 21 -44.70 59.42 -124.13
C LYS A 21 -43.98 58.83 -122.91
N PHE A 22 -42.89 58.10 -123.12
CA PHE A 22 -42.10 57.52 -122.03
C PHE A 22 -41.38 58.61 -121.24
N VAL A 23 -40.86 59.65 -121.91
CA VAL A 23 -40.25 60.83 -121.27
C VAL A 23 -41.29 61.59 -120.45
N GLU A 24 -42.51 61.77 -120.96
CA GLU A 24 -43.64 62.39 -120.24
C GLU A 24 -44.01 61.62 -118.96
N ILE A 25 -44.17 60.29 -119.07
CA ILE A 25 -44.48 59.42 -117.92
C ILE A 25 -43.33 59.40 -116.92
N SER A 26 -42.08 59.37 -117.39
CA SER A 26 -40.91 59.40 -116.53
C SER A 26 -40.82 60.73 -115.77
N LYS A 27 -41.17 61.84 -116.40
CA LYS A 27 -41.22 63.15 -115.76
C LYS A 27 -42.34 63.24 -114.71
N GLN A 28 -43.53 62.73 -115.02
CA GLN A 28 -44.63 62.63 -114.05
C GLN A 28 -44.31 61.71 -112.86
N SER A 29 -43.55 60.63 -113.13
CA SER A 29 -43.08 59.73 -112.08
C SER A 29 -42.04 60.40 -111.18
N ASP A 30 -41.09 61.14 -111.74
CA ASP A 30 -40.09 61.91 -110.98
C ASP A 30 -40.76 63.00 -110.13
N GLU A 31 -41.75 63.72 -110.68
CA GLU A 31 -42.50 64.73 -109.93
C GLU A 31 -43.28 64.10 -108.75
N LYS A 32 -43.93 62.95 -108.95
CA LYS A 32 -44.61 62.23 -107.86
C LYS A 32 -43.64 61.69 -106.82
N LEU A 33 -42.50 61.15 -107.24
CA LEU A 33 -41.49 60.63 -106.33
C LEU A 33 -40.87 61.76 -105.50
N THR A 34 -40.60 62.90 -106.13
CA THR A 34 -40.08 64.10 -105.47
C THR A 34 -41.09 64.63 -104.45
N ALA A 35 -42.37 64.71 -104.80
CA ALA A 35 -43.43 65.11 -103.87
C ALA A 35 -43.61 64.12 -102.71
N MET A 36 -43.47 62.81 -102.93
CA MET A 36 -43.48 61.80 -101.86
C MET A 36 -42.26 61.94 -100.94
N ILE A 37 -41.09 62.24 -101.48
CA ILE A 37 -39.87 62.47 -100.69
C ILE A 37 -39.99 63.74 -99.85
N GLU A 38 -40.55 64.82 -100.40
CA GLU A 38 -40.82 66.05 -99.66
C GLU A 38 -41.87 65.83 -98.56
N ALA A 39 -42.98 65.16 -98.86
CA ALA A 39 -43.98 64.78 -97.85
C ALA A 39 -43.39 63.89 -96.74
N ALA A 40 -42.48 62.97 -97.08
CA ALA A 40 -41.79 62.13 -96.09
C ALA A 40 -40.76 62.92 -95.26
N LYS A 41 -40.10 63.93 -95.85
CA LYS A 41 -39.20 64.84 -95.13
C LYS A 41 -39.98 65.75 -94.16
N ASP A 42 -41.12 66.27 -94.59
CA ASP A 42 -42.00 67.10 -93.76
C ASP A 42 -42.66 66.30 -92.63
N PHE A 43 -43.06 65.05 -92.91
CA PHE A 43 -43.55 64.15 -91.88
C PHE A 43 -42.45 63.82 -90.86
N ARG A 44 -41.21 63.58 -91.30
CA ARG A 44 -40.07 63.34 -90.41
C ARG A 44 -39.73 64.57 -89.58
N SER A 45 -39.66 65.76 -90.19
CA SER A 45 -39.36 66.99 -89.46
C SER A 45 -40.45 67.35 -88.44
N GLY A 46 -41.72 67.04 -88.75
CA GLY A 46 -42.84 67.12 -87.81
C GLY A 46 -42.83 66.07 -86.70
N MET A 47 -42.30 64.86 -86.95
CA MET A 47 -42.16 63.80 -85.94
C MET A 47 -40.96 63.98 -85.01
N GLU A 48 -39.93 64.71 -85.40
CA GLU A 48 -38.71 64.93 -84.61
C GLU A 48 -38.95 65.57 -83.22
N PRO A 49 -39.78 66.62 -83.07
CA PRO A 49 -40.15 67.14 -81.75
C PRO A 49 -40.98 66.14 -80.93
N LEU A 50 -41.88 65.39 -81.58
CA LEU A 50 -42.69 64.36 -80.93
C LEU A 50 -41.82 63.20 -80.40
N LYS A 51 -40.79 62.81 -81.16
CA LYS A 51 -39.81 61.79 -80.75
C LYS A 51 -38.99 62.25 -79.55
N LYS A 52 -38.53 63.50 -79.55
CA LYS A 52 -37.87 64.10 -78.36
C LYS A 52 -38.79 64.12 -77.14
N GLU A 53 -40.08 64.41 -77.33
CA GLU A 53 -41.05 64.44 -76.24
C GLU A 53 -41.33 63.03 -75.69
N VAL A 54 -41.42 62.02 -76.56
CA VAL A 54 -41.53 60.60 -76.17
C VAL A 54 -40.27 60.13 -75.41
N ASP A 55 -39.07 60.46 -75.88
CA ASP A 55 -37.82 60.11 -75.20
C ASP A 55 -37.71 60.80 -73.81
N GLN A 56 -38.16 62.06 -73.70
CA GLN A 56 -38.25 62.77 -72.43
C GLN A 56 -39.28 62.14 -71.49
N LEU A 57 -40.44 61.72 -71.99
CA LEU A 57 -41.46 61.03 -71.21
C LEU A 57 -40.98 59.66 -70.73
N GLN A 58 -40.31 58.87 -71.59
CA GLN A 58 -39.72 57.60 -71.19
C GLN A 58 -38.64 57.78 -70.11
N THR A 59 -37.82 58.83 -70.22
CA THR A 59 -36.83 59.17 -69.19
C THR A 59 -37.50 59.57 -67.86
N ARG A 60 -38.59 60.34 -67.91
CA ARG A 60 -39.37 60.70 -66.71
C ARG A 60 -40.03 59.49 -66.06
N VAL A 61 -40.62 58.58 -66.85
CA VAL A 61 -41.21 57.33 -66.35
C VAL A 61 -40.15 56.47 -65.68
N LYS A 62 -38.97 56.34 -66.29
CA LYS A 62 -37.84 55.63 -65.69
C LYS A 62 -37.39 56.26 -64.38
N ASN A 63 -37.28 57.59 -64.32
CA ASN A 63 -36.92 58.30 -63.09
C ASN A 63 -37.99 58.14 -62.00
N LEU A 64 -39.27 58.14 -62.36
CA LEU A 64 -40.38 57.88 -61.43
C LEU A 64 -40.37 56.44 -60.93
N GLN A 65 -40.10 55.46 -61.78
CA GLN A 65 -39.92 54.06 -61.36
C GLN A 65 -38.75 53.91 -60.39
N CYS A 66 -37.58 54.49 -60.68
CA CYS A 66 -36.45 54.51 -59.76
C CYS A 66 -36.80 55.22 -58.43
N CYS A 67 -37.58 56.30 -58.45
CA CYS A 67 -38.06 56.97 -57.24
C CYS A 67 -39.05 56.11 -56.44
N ILE A 68 -39.98 55.42 -57.10
CA ILE A 68 -40.95 54.52 -56.44
C ILE A 68 -40.22 53.32 -55.83
N GLU A 69 -39.24 52.75 -56.53
CA GLU A 69 -38.38 51.69 -56.02
C GLU A 69 -37.55 52.18 -54.83
N GLY A 70 -36.97 53.38 -54.91
CA GLY A 70 -36.27 54.03 -53.81
C GLY A 70 -37.16 54.30 -52.59
N LEU A 71 -38.38 54.80 -52.80
CA LEU A 71 -39.38 55.03 -51.74
C LEU A 71 -39.87 53.72 -51.12
N SER A 72 -40.06 52.68 -51.93
CA SER A 72 -40.44 51.34 -51.44
C SER A 72 -39.32 50.73 -50.59
N HIS A 73 -38.06 50.92 -51.00
CA HIS A 73 -36.90 50.51 -50.23
C HIS A 73 -36.82 51.20 -48.86
N VAL A 74 -37.07 52.52 -48.82
CA VAL A 74 -37.16 53.26 -47.56
C VAL A 74 -38.34 52.78 -46.70
N GLN A 75 -39.52 52.61 -47.30
CA GLN A 75 -40.73 52.17 -46.58
C GLN A 75 -40.54 50.82 -45.89
N ASN A 76 -39.75 49.91 -46.48
CA ASN A 76 -39.45 48.61 -45.89
C ASN A 76 -38.77 48.73 -44.52
N PHE A 77 -37.82 49.67 -44.35
CA PHE A 77 -37.14 49.88 -43.06
C PHE A 77 -38.10 50.32 -41.94
N TYR A 78 -39.14 51.11 -42.25
CA TYR A 78 -40.16 51.57 -41.30
C TYR A 78 -41.22 50.50 -40.99
N LYS A 79 -41.34 49.43 -41.80
CA LYS A 79 -42.24 48.30 -41.57
C LYS A 79 -41.55 47.12 -40.88
N THR A 80 -40.23 47.00 -41.01
CA THR A 80 -39.44 45.90 -40.46
C THR A 80 -39.83 45.54 -39.02
N GLY A 81 -39.89 46.53 -38.12
CA GLY A 81 -40.17 46.29 -36.70
C GLY A 81 -41.49 45.57 -36.44
N ARG A 82 -42.55 45.86 -37.20
CA ARG A 82 -43.86 45.20 -37.05
C ARG A 82 -43.89 43.80 -37.65
N GLU A 83 -43.16 43.57 -38.74
CA GLU A 83 -43.17 42.29 -39.46
C GLU A 83 -42.35 41.22 -38.74
N VAL A 84 -41.24 41.60 -38.12
CA VAL A 84 -40.30 40.67 -37.47
C VAL A 84 -40.61 40.43 -35.99
N GLU A 85 -41.40 41.30 -35.35
CA GLU A 85 -41.66 41.25 -33.90
C GLU A 85 -42.22 39.89 -33.44
N GLN A 86 -43.15 39.30 -34.20
CA GLN A 86 -43.70 37.98 -33.87
C GLN A 86 -42.63 36.88 -33.94
N THR A 87 -41.75 36.92 -34.94
CA THR A 87 -40.62 35.98 -35.06
C THR A 87 -39.65 36.13 -33.90
N ILE A 88 -39.35 37.36 -33.46
CA ILE A 88 -38.48 37.61 -32.31
C ILE A 88 -39.10 37.11 -31.00
N ILE A 89 -40.42 37.28 -30.81
CA ILE A 89 -41.15 36.80 -29.63
C ILE A 89 -41.21 35.26 -29.59
N GLN A 90 -41.42 34.61 -30.73
CA GLN A 90 -41.45 33.14 -30.82
C GLN A 90 -40.10 32.50 -30.49
N GLY A 91 -39.01 33.22 -30.73
CA GLY A 91 -37.66 32.77 -30.42
C GLY A 91 -37.05 31.85 -31.49
N PRO A 92 -35.74 31.56 -31.37
CA PRO A 92 -34.98 30.83 -32.38
C PRO A 92 -35.26 29.32 -32.42
N SER A 93 -35.94 28.75 -31.41
CA SER A 93 -36.25 27.30 -31.34
C SER A 93 -37.28 26.84 -32.37
N ALA A 94 -38.10 27.74 -32.91
CA ALA A 94 -39.10 27.41 -33.92
C ALA A 94 -38.48 27.26 -35.33
N SER A 95 -37.56 28.17 -35.69
CA SER A 95 -36.79 28.10 -36.93
C SER A 95 -35.60 29.07 -36.82
N LEU A 96 -34.40 28.52 -36.63
CA LEU A 96 -33.18 29.32 -36.50
C LEU A 96 -32.94 30.18 -37.74
N THR A 97 -33.11 29.61 -38.93
CA THR A 97 -32.90 30.32 -40.20
C THR A 97 -33.84 31.53 -40.34
N ASN A 98 -35.13 31.38 -40.07
CA ASN A 98 -36.09 32.50 -40.14
C ASN A 98 -35.79 33.56 -39.06
N TYR A 99 -35.36 33.11 -37.89
CA TYR A 99 -35.00 33.99 -36.78
C TYR A 99 -33.76 34.83 -37.12
N LEU A 100 -32.69 34.23 -37.66
CA LEU A 100 -31.49 34.95 -38.07
C LEU A 100 -31.76 35.92 -39.23
N GLN A 101 -32.61 35.55 -40.19
CA GLN A 101 -33.06 36.46 -41.25
C GLN A 101 -33.82 37.67 -40.67
N ALA A 102 -34.71 37.45 -39.70
CA ALA A 102 -35.40 38.53 -39.00
C ALA A 102 -34.40 39.45 -38.27
N MET A 103 -33.38 38.88 -37.63
CA MET A 103 -32.31 39.62 -36.96
C MET A 103 -31.46 40.44 -37.94
N ASP A 104 -31.15 39.91 -39.13
CA ASP A 104 -30.45 40.65 -40.18
C ASP A 104 -31.29 41.84 -40.69
N ARG A 105 -32.60 41.65 -40.90
CA ARG A 105 -33.50 42.75 -41.29
C ARG A 105 -33.54 43.86 -40.24
N ILE A 106 -33.58 43.51 -38.95
CA ILE A 106 -33.51 44.49 -37.84
C ILE A 106 -32.18 45.23 -37.88
N LYS A 107 -31.06 44.51 -38.03
CA LYS A 107 -29.71 45.07 -38.10
C LYS A 107 -29.58 46.06 -39.26
N ASP A 108 -29.99 45.68 -40.46
CA ASP A 108 -29.90 46.53 -41.65
C ASP A 108 -30.78 47.78 -41.52
N SER A 109 -31.97 47.63 -40.93
CA SER A 109 -32.87 48.76 -40.63
C SER A 109 -32.26 49.70 -39.58
N LEU A 110 -31.60 49.17 -38.55
CA LEU A 110 -30.90 49.98 -37.55
C LEU A 110 -29.70 50.71 -38.14
N VAL A 111 -28.95 50.10 -39.07
CA VAL A 111 -27.87 50.79 -39.80
C VAL A 111 -28.43 51.93 -40.65
N TYR A 112 -29.53 51.70 -41.37
CA TYR A 112 -30.22 52.75 -42.12
C TYR A 112 -30.67 53.92 -41.22
N PHE A 113 -31.39 53.65 -40.13
CA PHE A 113 -31.82 54.71 -39.22
C PHE A 113 -30.64 55.40 -38.52
N ASN A 114 -29.57 54.67 -38.21
CA ASN A 114 -28.38 55.26 -37.60
C ASN A 114 -27.68 56.26 -38.53
N GLN A 115 -27.72 56.04 -39.85
CA GLN A 115 -27.14 56.93 -40.85
C GLN A 115 -28.06 58.11 -41.23
N ASN A 116 -29.37 57.99 -41.00
CA ASN A 116 -30.36 58.95 -41.48
C ASN A 116 -31.10 59.72 -40.37
N ASN A 117 -31.63 59.03 -39.36
CA ASN A 117 -32.37 59.63 -38.24
C ASN A 117 -32.43 58.69 -37.02
N THR A 118 -31.60 58.97 -36.01
CA THR A 118 -31.50 58.21 -34.76
C THR A 118 -32.58 58.55 -33.73
N GLU A 119 -33.28 59.68 -33.88
CA GLU A 119 -34.32 60.14 -32.94
C GLU A 119 -35.71 59.59 -33.28
N HIS A 120 -35.83 58.84 -34.37
CA HIS A 120 -37.10 58.28 -34.81
C HIS A 120 -37.58 57.15 -33.86
N LEU A 121 -38.88 57.11 -33.54
CA LEU A 121 -39.47 56.12 -32.62
C LEU A 121 -39.19 54.66 -33.02
N GLU A 122 -39.17 54.38 -34.33
CA GLU A 122 -38.85 53.04 -34.85
C GLU A 122 -37.40 52.61 -34.55
N TYR A 123 -36.44 53.55 -34.44
CA TYR A 123 -35.07 53.22 -34.03
C TYR A 123 -35.04 52.65 -32.61
N THR A 124 -35.75 53.28 -31.67
CA THR A 124 -35.88 52.79 -30.29
C THR A 124 -36.58 51.42 -30.22
N ARG A 125 -37.63 51.23 -31.02
CA ARG A 125 -38.34 49.94 -31.13
C ARG A 125 -37.42 48.84 -31.66
N LEU A 126 -36.76 49.08 -32.79
CA LEU A 126 -35.83 48.13 -33.41
C LEU A 126 -34.64 47.81 -32.51
N SER A 127 -34.12 48.79 -31.76
CA SER A 127 -33.06 48.59 -30.77
C SER A 127 -33.51 47.67 -29.63
N THR A 128 -34.74 47.88 -29.14
CA THR A 128 -35.32 47.00 -28.10
C THR A 128 -35.53 45.57 -28.63
N LEU A 129 -36.06 45.43 -29.85
CA LEU A 129 -36.24 44.13 -30.51
C LEU A 129 -34.90 43.43 -30.74
N LEU A 130 -33.86 44.15 -31.17
CA LEU A 130 -32.51 43.60 -31.32
C LEU A 130 -31.95 43.10 -29.98
N SER A 131 -32.10 43.89 -28.91
CA SER A 131 -31.63 43.49 -27.57
C SER A 131 -32.33 42.23 -27.06
N ASN A 132 -33.66 42.17 -27.18
CA ASN A 132 -34.44 40.98 -26.80
C ASN A 132 -34.12 39.78 -27.71
N GLY A 133 -33.90 40.05 -28.99
CA GLY A 133 -33.53 39.05 -29.97
C GLY A 133 -32.16 38.42 -29.68
N LEU A 134 -31.16 39.24 -29.34
CA LEU A 134 -29.84 38.79 -28.92
C LEU A 134 -29.89 37.99 -27.62
N LYS A 135 -30.64 38.46 -26.61
CA LYS A 135 -30.84 37.71 -25.35
C LYS A 135 -31.44 36.33 -25.60
N SER A 136 -32.46 36.24 -26.46
CA SER A 136 -33.10 34.96 -26.79
C SER A 136 -32.19 34.05 -27.62
N LEU A 137 -31.33 34.62 -28.48
CA LEU A 137 -30.33 33.87 -29.24
C LEU A 137 -29.22 33.31 -28.33
N HIS A 138 -28.69 34.12 -27.42
CA HIS A 138 -27.72 33.69 -26.41
C HIS A 138 -28.29 32.61 -25.48
N LYS A 139 -29.54 32.78 -25.03
CA LYS A 139 -30.24 31.78 -24.22
C LYS A 139 -30.42 30.47 -24.98
N TYR A 140 -30.84 30.52 -26.25
CA TYR A 140 -31.00 29.33 -27.06
C TYR A 140 -29.67 28.60 -27.30
N PHE A 141 -28.57 29.33 -27.46
CA PHE A 141 -27.23 28.76 -27.52
C PHE A 141 -26.90 28.01 -26.22
N ASP A 142 -27.14 28.61 -25.05
CA ASP A 142 -26.93 27.98 -23.75
C ASP A 142 -27.86 26.78 -23.50
N ASP A 143 -29.10 26.84 -23.99
CA ASP A 143 -30.08 25.74 -23.92
C ASP A 143 -29.60 24.54 -24.76
N ILE A 144 -29.07 24.76 -25.97
CA ILE A 144 -28.48 23.70 -26.79
C ILE A 144 -27.29 23.06 -26.06
N LEU A 145 -26.39 23.87 -25.49
CA LEU A 145 -25.25 23.34 -24.73
C LEU A 145 -25.69 22.50 -23.53
N SER A 146 -26.65 23.01 -22.75
CA SER A 146 -27.15 22.34 -21.54
C SER A 146 -27.92 21.05 -21.82
N GLN A 147 -28.61 20.97 -22.97
CA GLN A 147 -29.32 19.76 -23.40
C GLN A 147 -28.40 18.73 -24.04
N SER A 148 -27.33 19.18 -24.70
CA SER A 148 -26.43 18.31 -25.45
C SER A 148 -25.30 17.73 -24.59
N PHE A 149 -24.88 18.42 -23.53
CA PHE A 149 -23.71 18.05 -22.75
C PHE A 149 -24.04 17.86 -21.28
N THR A 150 -23.73 16.66 -20.77
CA THR A 150 -23.86 16.31 -19.36
C THR A 150 -22.50 15.92 -18.77
N PRO A 151 -22.30 16.01 -17.44
CA PRO A 151 -21.07 15.53 -16.82
C PRO A 151 -20.80 14.07 -17.18
N MET A 152 -19.55 13.73 -17.49
CA MET A 152 -19.19 12.34 -17.80
C MET A 152 -19.56 11.42 -16.62
N PRO A 153 -20.15 10.24 -16.88
CA PRO A 153 -20.41 9.26 -15.82
C PRO A 153 -19.12 8.92 -15.06
N SER A 154 -19.20 8.98 -13.72
CA SER A 154 -18.01 8.82 -12.87
C SER A 154 -17.39 7.43 -12.94
N ASP A 155 -18.18 6.38 -13.20
CA ASP A 155 -17.68 5.01 -13.40
C ASP A 155 -16.86 4.89 -14.70
N VAL A 156 -17.26 5.61 -15.75
CA VAL A 156 -16.56 5.63 -17.04
C VAL A 156 -15.25 6.37 -16.88
N LEU A 157 -15.28 7.56 -16.28
CA LEU A 157 -14.08 8.37 -16.07
C LEU A 157 -13.09 7.67 -15.12
N TYR A 158 -13.59 7.00 -14.08
CA TYR A 158 -12.77 6.19 -13.18
C TYR A 158 -12.07 5.04 -13.94
N ARG A 159 -12.81 4.24 -14.71
CA ARG A 159 -12.24 3.15 -15.52
C ARG A 159 -11.25 3.63 -16.58
N LEU A 160 -11.49 4.80 -17.19
CA LEU A 160 -10.55 5.38 -18.15
C LEU A 160 -9.26 5.83 -17.45
N SER A 161 -9.38 6.41 -16.26
CA SER A 161 -8.24 6.80 -15.43
C SER A 161 -7.41 5.58 -15.01
N GLU A 162 -8.05 4.45 -14.68
CA GLU A 162 -7.37 3.18 -14.37
C GLU A 162 -6.76 2.51 -15.61
N LYS A 163 -7.39 2.61 -16.79
CA LYS A 163 -6.82 2.05 -18.04
C LYS A 163 -5.59 2.80 -18.51
N GLU A 164 -5.50 4.10 -18.23
CA GLU A 164 -4.29 4.89 -18.45
C GLU A 164 -3.11 4.35 -17.61
N ASP A 165 -3.38 3.63 -16.50
CA ASP A 165 -2.36 2.92 -15.71
C ASP A 165 -1.79 1.68 -16.44
N ALA A 166 -2.56 1.03 -17.32
CA ALA A 166 -2.14 -0.20 -18.01
C ALA A 166 -1.19 0.06 -19.20
N ILE A 167 -1.24 1.26 -19.80
CA ILE A 167 -0.37 1.66 -20.92
C ILE A 167 1.07 1.94 -20.44
N SER A 168 1.26 2.12 -19.12
CA SER A 168 2.55 2.39 -18.49
C SER A 168 3.44 1.16 -18.29
N LEU A 169 2.94 -0.08 -18.47
CA LEU A 169 3.67 -1.30 -18.08
C LEU A 169 4.11 -2.20 -19.25
N ASP A 170 3.63 -1.98 -20.47
CA ASP A 170 4.03 -2.81 -21.61
C ASP A 170 3.99 -2.01 -22.93
N GLY A 171 5.17 -1.63 -23.43
CA GLY A 171 5.34 -0.77 -24.60
C GLY A 171 4.97 -1.40 -25.95
N THR A 172 4.11 -2.42 -25.99
CA THR A 172 3.84 -3.22 -27.21
C THR A 172 2.37 -3.41 -27.57
N LYS A 173 1.42 -2.73 -26.90
CA LYS A 173 -0.01 -2.82 -27.26
C LYS A 173 -0.70 -1.46 -27.31
N ALA A 174 -0.27 -0.61 -28.25
CA ALA A 174 -0.97 0.64 -28.56
C ALA A 174 -2.21 0.44 -29.47
N ASP A 175 -2.39 -0.74 -30.06
CA ASP A 175 -3.37 -0.93 -31.14
C ASP A 175 -4.82 -1.18 -30.68
N GLU A 176 -5.05 -1.59 -29.43
CA GLU A 176 -6.41 -1.86 -28.89
C GLU A 176 -7.06 -0.65 -28.18
N ALA A 177 -6.32 0.45 -27.93
CA ALA A 177 -6.88 1.66 -27.33
C ALA A 177 -7.70 2.52 -28.31
N SER A 178 -7.57 2.26 -29.62
CA SER A 178 -8.27 2.97 -30.69
C SER A 178 -9.78 2.68 -30.74
N THR A 179 -10.24 1.61 -30.09
CA THR A 179 -11.62 1.13 -30.17
C THR A 179 -12.55 1.63 -29.05
N VAL A 180 -12.06 2.39 -28.06
CA VAL A 180 -12.92 3.18 -27.16
C VAL A 180 -13.18 4.54 -27.81
N SER A 181 -13.67 4.49 -29.04
CA SER A 181 -13.93 5.64 -29.89
C SER A 181 -15.23 6.31 -29.42
N LEU A 182 -15.12 7.51 -28.85
CA LEU A 182 -16.09 8.62 -29.03
C LEU A 182 -17.59 8.42 -28.71
N GLU A 183 -18.02 7.41 -27.95
CA GLU A 183 -19.47 7.21 -27.68
C GLU A 183 -20.12 8.14 -26.63
N CYS A 184 -19.39 9.08 -26.02
CA CYS A 184 -19.91 9.81 -24.84
C CYS A 184 -20.45 11.23 -25.10
N ASP A 185 -20.34 11.77 -26.32
CA ASP A 185 -20.92 13.07 -26.69
C ASP A 185 -21.92 12.87 -27.83
N SER A 186 -23.12 12.37 -27.49
CA SER A 186 -24.24 12.14 -28.40
C SER A 186 -24.93 13.46 -28.81
N ILE A 187 -24.16 14.44 -29.28
CA ILE A 187 -24.71 15.66 -29.86
C ILE A 187 -25.20 15.36 -31.28
N SER A 188 -26.43 15.78 -31.59
CA SER A 188 -27.01 15.63 -32.92
C SER A 188 -26.31 16.56 -33.92
N GLU A 189 -26.19 16.12 -35.18
CA GLU A 189 -25.63 16.98 -36.25
C GLU A 189 -26.45 18.25 -36.46
N GLU A 190 -27.75 18.23 -36.16
CA GLU A 190 -28.62 19.41 -36.16
C GLU A 190 -28.20 20.44 -35.08
N CYS A 191 -27.93 20.00 -33.86
CA CYS A 191 -27.45 20.88 -32.79
C CYS A 191 -26.07 21.47 -33.12
N ILE A 192 -25.16 20.69 -33.70
CA ILE A 192 -23.85 21.18 -34.16
C ILE A 192 -24.04 22.26 -35.22
N SER A 193 -24.87 22.00 -36.23
CA SER A 193 -25.18 22.96 -37.29
C SER A 193 -25.76 24.26 -36.72
N ASN A 194 -26.70 24.17 -35.77
CA ASN A 194 -27.30 25.33 -35.13
C ASN A 194 -26.27 26.15 -34.33
N LEU A 195 -25.39 25.50 -33.55
CA LEU A 195 -24.31 26.17 -32.82
C LEU A 195 -23.34 26.89 -33.79
N GLN A 196 -23.00 26.26 -34.91
CA GLN A 196 -22.15 26.82 -35.95
C GLN A 196 -22.79 28.02 -36.64
N GLU A 197 -24.08 27.94 -36.98
CA GLU A 197 -24.83 29.01 -37.64
C GLU A 197 -24.95 30.23 -36.71
N ILE A 198 -25.29 30.03 -35.43
CA ILE A 198 -25.33 31.08 -34.41
C ILE A 198 -23.96 31.72 -34.21
N SER A 199 -22.89 30.91 -34.07
CA SER A 199 -21.54 31.43 -33.87
C SER A 199 -21.07 32.25 -35.07
N THR A 200 -21.30 31.74 -36.28
CA THR A 200 -20.94 32.43 -37.53
C THR A 200 -21.70 33.76 -37.67
N TRP A 201 -23.00 33.76 -37.35
CA TRP A 201 -23.83 34.96 -37.41
C TRP A 201 -23.37 36.02 -36.40
N LEU A 202 -23.18 35.64 -35.13
CA LEU A 202 -22.71 36.56 -34.07
C LEU A 202 -21.34 37.18 -34.40
N ARG A 203 -20.42 36.38 -34.96
CA ARG A 203 -19.10 36.87 -35.41
C ARG A 203 -19.22 37.90 -36.52
N LYS A 204 -20.02 37.61 -37.56
CA LYS A 204 -20.27 38.53 -38.68
C LYS A 204 -20.93 39.83 -38.21
N ALA A 205 -21.94 39.73 -37.35
CA ALA A 205 -22.65 40.87 -36.79
C ALA A 205 -21.72 41.78 -35.96
N THR A 206 -20.84 41.19 -35.14
CA THR A 206 -19.88 41.94 -34.32
C THR A 206 -18.82 42.64 -35.19
N SER A 207 -18.26 41.94 -36.19
CA SER A 207 -17.22 42.46 -37.08
C SER A 207 -17.69 43.67 -37.92
N LEU A 208 -18.89 43.58 -38.49
CA LEU A 208 -19.47 44.62 -39.33
C LEU A 208 -19.60 45.95 -38.55
N VAL A 209 -20.12 45.88 -37.33
CA VAL A 209 -20.33 47.05 -36.47
C VAL A 209 -19.02 47.68 -35.99
N THR A 210 -17.96 46.88 -35.77
CA THR A 210 -16.62 47.40 -35.43
C THR A 210 -15.93 48.08 -36.62
N SER A 211 -16.08 47.57 -37.84
CA SER A 211 -15.47 48.17 -39.04
C SER A 211 -16.07 49.54 -39.40
N THR A 212 -17.37 49.71 -39.22
CA THR A 212 -18.07 50.97 -39.48
C THR A 212 -17.76 52.06 -38.44
N ALA A 213 -17.42 51.68 -37.21
CA ALA A 213 -17.09 52.62 -36.13
C ALA A 213 -15.71 53.28 -36.26
N VAL A 214 -14.78 52.66 -37.00
CA VAL A 214 -13.40 53.16 -37.20
C VAL A 214 -13.34 54.24 -38.29
N ALA A 215 -14.31 54.28 -39.20
CA ALA A 215 -14.33 55.17 -40.37
C ALA A 215 -15.16 56.46 -40.20
N SER A 216 -15.70 56.74 -39.00
CA SER A 216 -16.73 57.78 -38.78
C SER A 216 -16.32 58.89 -37.80
N THR A 217 -16.94 60.08 -37.92
CA THR A 217 -16.70 61.29 -37.09
C THR A 217 -17.03 61.09 -35.60
N GLU A 218 -16.58 61.96 -34.69
CA GLU A 218 -16.71 61.81 -33.21
C GLU A 218 -18.18 61.60 -32.72
N ALA A 219 -19.16 62.24 -33.37
CA ALA A 219 -20.58 62.07 -33.05
C ALA A 219 -21.13 60.71 -33.55
N GLU A 220 -20.75 60.30 -34.76
CA GLU A 220 -21.09 58.98 -35.33
C GLU A 220 -20.41 57.84 -34.56
N ARG A 221 -19.21 58.10 -34.01
CA ARG A 221 -18.44 57.17 -33.18
C ARG A 221 -19.19 56.80 -31.91
N LYS A 222 -19.88 57.75 -31.25
CA LYS A 222 -20.74 57.48 -30.06
C LYS A 222 -21.97 56.65 -30.39
N SER A 223 -22.60 56.88 -31.55
CA SER A 223 -23.79 56.14 -31.99
C SER A 223 -23.45 54.71 -32.44
N HIS A 224 -22.37 54.55 -33.22
CA HIS A 224 -21.83 53.22 -33.56
C HIS A 224 -21.34 52.46 -32.32
N HIS A 225 -20.84 53.17 -31.29
CA HIS A 225 -20.50 52.55 -30.00
C HIS A 225 -21.71 51.93 -29.31
N HIS A 226 -22.91 52.53 -29.43
CA HIS A 226 -24.13 52.01 -28.81
C HIS A 226 -24.52 50.65 -29.41
N LEU A 227 -24.59 50.55 -30.75
CA LEU A 227 -24.84 49.28 -31.43
C LEU A 227 -23.72 48.25 -31.16
N ALA A 228 -22.45 48.68 -31.21
CA ALA A 228 -21.32 47.81 -30.91
C ALA A 228 -21.34 47.30 -29.46
N ARG A 229 -21.88 48.10 -28.54
CA ARG A 229 -22.09 47.72 -27.15
C ARG A 229 -23.26 46.75 -27.02
N MET A 230 -24.34 46.92 -27.77
CA MET A 230 -25.48 45.99 -27.73
C MET A 230 -25.11 44.56 -28.17
N PHE A 231 -24.31 44.41 -29.23
CA PHE A 231 -23.77 43.11 -29.65
C PHE A 231 -22.74 42.52 -28.67
N ARG A 232 -22.21 43.35 -27.76
CA ARG A 232 -21.28 42.94 -26.69
C ARG A 232 -21.95 42.74 -25.33
N ALA A 233 -23.10 43.35 -25.06
CA ALA A 233 -23.76 43.47 -23.76
C ALA A 233 -24.49 42.19 -23.29
N GLY A 234 -24.23 41.03 -23.91
CA GLY A 234 -24.77 39.73 -23.52
C GLY A 234 -23.76 38.81 -22.82
N VAL A 235 -22.49 39.20 -22.74
CA VAL A 235 -21.41 38.41 -22.14
C VAL A 235 -21.01 39.07 -20.83
N ALA A 236 -21.00 38.33 -19.72
CA ALA A 236 -20.51 38.84 -18.46
C ALA A 236 -19.09 39.42 -18.63
N ASP A 237 -18.79 40.54 -17.97
CA ASP A 237 -17.43 41.10 -17.84
C ASP A 237 -16.55 40.13 -17.01
N SER A 238 -16.27 38.93 -17.53
CA SER A 238 -15.43 37.93 -16.90
C SER A 238 -14.00 38.13 -17.36
N ALA A 239 -13.25 38.86 -16.53
CA ALA A 239 -11.78 38.90 -16.41
C ALA A 239 -10.97 38.89 -17.74
N SER A 240 -10.79 40.08 -18.31
CA SER A 240 -9.71 40.36 -19.27
C SER A 240 -8.36 40.37 -18.55
N THR A 241 -7.69 39.23 -18.41
CA THR A 241 -6.35 39.20 -17.81
C THR A 241 -5.23 39.44 -18.84
N GLU A 242 -5.52 39.36 -20.15
CA GLU A 242 -4.49 39.46 -21.21
C GLU A 242 -4.91 40.28 -22.47
N GLY A 243 -5.88 41.19 -22.34
CA GLY A 243 -6.21 42.15 -23.42
C GLY A 243 -6.84 41.58 -24.70
N TYR A 244 -6.93 40.26 -24.86
CA TYR A 244 -7.62 39.58 -25.97
C TYR A 244 -9.05 39.19 -25.57
N GLN A 245 -10.04 39.56 -26.39
CA GLN A 245 -11.46 39.24 -26.16
C GLN A 245 -11.93 38.12 -27.09
N LEU A 246 -12.41 37.01 -26.52
CA LEU A 246 -13.05 35.95 -27.28
C LEU A 246 -14.43 36.41 -27.80
N PRO A 247 -14.85 35.89 -28.97
CA PRO A 247 -16.20 36.10 -29.50
C PRO A 247 -17.28 35.61 -28.52
N PRO A 248 -18.45 36.28 -28.44
CA PRO A 248 -19.48 35.98 -27.46
C PRO A 248 -19.90 34.50 -27.35
N SER A 249 -20.09 33.83 -28.49
CA SER A 249 -20.49 32.42 -28.53
C SER A 249 -19.39 31.48 -28.02
N LEU A 250 -18.12 31.78 -28.32
CA LEU A 250 -16.99 31.01 -27.82
C LEU A 250 -16.77 31.25 -26.32
N THR A 251 -17.02 32.48 -25.83
CA THR A 251 -16.98 32.76 -24.38
C THR A 251 -18.08 32.01 -23.62
N GLN A 252 -19.32 32.00 -24.11
CA GLN A 252 -20.41 31.21 -23.50
C GLN A 252 -20.08 29.73 -23.45
N TYR A 253 -19.55 29.18 -24.56
CA TYR A 253 -19.08 27.80 -24.62
C TYR A 253 -18.02 27.53 -23.54
N CYS A 254 -16.98 28.36 -23.46
CA CYS A 254 -15.91 28.19 -22.49
C CYS A 254 -16.41 28.26 -21.03
N GLU A 255 -17.29 29.20 -20.70
CA GLU A 255 -17.86 29.33 -19.36
C GLU A 255 -18.68 28.09 -18.98
N PHE A 256 -19.54 27.60 -19.87
CA PHE A 256 -20.31 26.38 -19.66
C PHE A 256 -19.41 25.15 -19.47
N ARG A 257 -18.42 24.95 -20.36
CA ARG A 257 -17.52 23.79 -20.32
C ARG A 257 -16.57 23.80 -19.13
N LYS A 258 -16.12 24.99 -18.69
CA LYS A 258 -15.33 25.19 -17.46
C LYS A 258 -16.07 24.62 -16.25
N ASP A 259 -17.33 24.99 -16.08
CA ASP A 259 -18.15 24.52 -14.95
C ASP A 259 -18.46 23.02 -15.07
N LEU A 260 -18.74 22.54 -16.29
CA LEU A 260 -19.00 21.12 -16.55
C LEU A 260 -17.79 20.24 -16.19
N MET A 261 -16.58 20.63 -16.58
CA MET A 261 -15.36 19.90 -16.25
C MET A 261 -15.11 19.89 -14.74
N ARG A 262 -15.28 21.03 -14.06
CA ARG A 262 -15.15 21.13 -12.61
C ARG A 262 -16.13 20.21 -11.88
N VAL A 263 -17.41 20.23 -12.26
CA VAL A 263 -18.45 19.35 -11.68
C VAL A 263 -18.14 17.88 -11.95
N THR A 264 -17.63 17.54 -13.12
CA THR A 264 -17.27 16.15 -13.48
C THR A 264 -16.18 15.61 -12.56
N LEU A 265 -15.13 16.38 -12.27
CA LEU A 265 -14.07 15.99 -11.34
C LEU A 265 -14.54 15.88 -9.89
N VAL A 266 -15.43 16.79 -9.44
CA VAL A 266 -16.05 16.70 -8.10
C VAL A 266 -16.87 15.41 -7.97
N LYS A 267 -17.69 15.08 -8.98
CA LYS A 267 -18.47 13.83 -8.99
C LYS A 267 -17.59 12.59 -9.03
N LEU A 268 -16.48 12.61 -9.76
CA LEU A 268 -15.49 11.52 -9.74
C LEU A 268 -14.98 11.27 -8.31
N ARG A 269 -14.62 12.33 -7.58
CA ARG A 269 -14.17 12.22 -6.20
C ARG A 269 -15.26 11.68 -5.26
N GLU A 270 -16.50 12.13 -5.41
CA GLU A 270 -17.63 11.61 -4.65
C GLU A 270 -17.86 10.12 -4.92
N TYR A 271 -17.76 9.72 -6.20
CA TYR A 271 -17.90 8.33 -6.63
C TYR A 271 -16.84 7.43 -5.97
N GLN A 272 -15.58 7.84 -5.95
CA GLN A 272 -14.51 7.09 -5.29
C GLN A 272 -14.76 6.95 -3.78
N LYS A 273 -15.17 8.04 -3.10
CA LYS A 273 -15.59 7.98 -1.68
C LYS A 273 -16.72 6.98 -1.47
N THR A 274 -17.70 6.88 -2.38
CA THR A 274 -18.75 5.84 -2.29
C THR A 274 -18.22 4.43 -2.49
N LEU A 275 -17.29 4.19 -3.42
CA LEU A 275 -16.66 2.87 -3.62
C LEU A 275 -15.95 2.39 -2.35
N GLU A 276 -15.17 3.27 -1.71
CA GLU A 276 -14.49 2.97 -0.45
C GLU A 276 -15.47 2.64 0.68
N ASN A 277 -16.52 3.45 0.84
CA ASN A 277 -17.55 3.22 1.87
C ASN A 277 -18.28 1.88 1.64
N ASN A 278 -18.49 1.49 0.38
CA ASN A 278 -19.11 0.21 0.02
C ASN A 278 -18.16 -0.98 0.23
N ALA A 279 -16.86 -0.82 -0.05
CA ALA A 279 -15.83 -1.82 0.20
C ALA A 279 -15.60 -2.06 1.70
N GLN A 280 -15.70 -1.01 2.52
CA GLN A 280 -15.57 -1.09 3.98
C GLN A 280 -16.85 -1.58 4.68
N ASN A 281 -18.01 -1.58 4.02
CA ASN A 281 -19.30 -1.95 4.61
C ASN A 281 -20.22 -2.67 3.59
N PRO A 282 -20.02 -3.98 3.32
CA PRO A 282 -20.69 -4.70 2.24
C PRO A 282 -22.21 -4.96 2.43
N ARG A 283 -22.84 -4.37 3.45
CA ARG A 283 -24.24 -4.65 3.85
C ARG A 283 -25.20 -3.47 3.60
N GLY A 284 -25.07 -2.81 2.46
CA GLY A 284 -26.10 -1.90 1.95
C GLY A 284 -27.06 -2.65 1.03
N ARG A 285 -28.33 -2.82 1.43
CA ARG A 285 -29.40 -3.36 0.55
C ARG A 285 -29.58 -2.47 -0.69
N PRO A 286 -29.81 -3.02 -1.90
CA PRO A 286 -30.22 -2.21 -3.04
C PRO A 286 -31.73 -1.96 -2.96
N GLY A 287 -32.11 -0.70 -2.80
CA GLY A 287 -33.51 -0.28 -2.94
C GLY A 287 -33.90 0.96 -2.16
N SER A 288 -33.53 2.15 -2.65
CA SER A 288 -34.42 3.32 -2.67
C SER A 288 -33.74 4.48 -3.41
N THR A 289 -34.25 4.77 -4.60
CA THR A 289 -34.12 6.10 -5.22
C THR A 289 -34.90 7.11 -4.38
N SER A 290 -34.21 8.06 -3.73
CA SER A 290 -34.78 9.37 -3.44
C SER A 290 -33.67 10.38 -3.13
N SER A 291 -33.56 11.36 -4.02
CA SER A 291 -33.10 12.71 -3.78
C SER A 291 -33.53 13.24 -2.40
N GLN A 292 -32.55 13.57 -1.54
CA GLN A 292 -32.53 14.79 -0.73
C GLN A 292 -31.27 14.80 0.15
N LEU A 293 -30.46 15.83 -0.09
CA LEU A 293 -29.42 16.29 0.83
C LEU A 293 -30.03 16.55 2.21
N ASN A 294 -29.42 15.99 3.26
CA ASN A 294 -29.51 16.56 4.60
C ASN A 294 -28.15 16.46 5.30
N ILE A 295 -27.57 17.63 5.53
CA ILE A 295 -26.45 17.87 6.43
C ILE A 295 -26.99 17.75 7.86
N SER A 296 -26.47 16.81 8.65
CA SER A 296 -26.56 16.87 10.11
C SER A 296 -25.49 15.99 10.76
N THR A 297 -24.92 16.55 11.80
CA THR A 297 -23.73 16.18 12.57
C THR A 297 -23.81 14.85 13.34
N THR A 298 -22.62 14.41 13.77
CA THR A 298 -22.30 13.44 14.84
C THR A 298 -22.40 11.94 14.49
N GLY A 299 -21.26 11.37 14.10
CA GLY A 299 -21.06 9.93 14.07
C GLY A 299 -19.58 9.61 14.02
N LYS A 300 -19.03 9.09 15.13
CA LYS A 300 -17.63 8.67 15.27
C LYS A 300 -17.24 7.73 14.11
N ARG A 301 -16.47 8.22 13.14
CA ARG A 301 -15.80 7.40 12.14
C ARG A 301 -14.41 7.02 12.65
N ARG A 302 -14.22 5.74 13.00
CA ARG A 302 -12.89 5.11 13.00
C ARG A 302 -12.73 4.47 11.62
N GLY A 303 -12.20 5.22 10.67
CA GLY A 303 -11.60 4.61 9.49
C GLY A 303 -10.39 3.80 9.93
N LEU A 304 -10.20 2.62 9.37
CA LEU A 304 -8.93 1.90 9.46
C LEU A 304 -7.85 2.76 8.78
N LYS A 305 -7.19 3.65 9.54
CA LYS A 305 -5.89 4.17 9.15
C LYS A 305 -4.91 3.01 9.19
N ALA A 306 -4.08 2.88 8.15
CA ALA A 306 -2.92 2.00 8.15
C ALA A 306 -2.20 2.08 9.50
N VAL A 307 -1.79 0.93 10.06
CA VAL A 307 -1.13 0.84 11.36
C VAL A 307 0.15 1.67 11.32
N GLY A 308 0.06 2.93 11.76
CA GLY A 308 1.17 3.86 11.81
C GLY A 308 2.19 3.40 12.85
N ILE A 309 3.45 3.33 12.45
CA ILE A 309 4.60 3.14 13.33
C ILE A 309 4.74 4.45 14.12
N VAL A 310 4.40 4.40 15.41
CA VAL A 310 4.50 5.55 16.32
C VAL A 310 5.88 5.50 16.97
N TRP A 311 6.69 6.52 16.71
CA TRP A 311 8.09 6.60 17.17
C TRP A 311 8.23 6.97 18.66
N ASP A 312 7.17 7.49 19.28
CA ASP A 312 7.08 7.74 20.72
C ASP A 312 5.60 7.61 21.19
N ALA A 313 5.34 6.66 22.10
CA ALA A 313 4.02 6.46 22.67
C ALA A 313 3.53 7.66 23.52
N ASN A 314 4.41 8.59 23.91
CA ASN A 314 4.08 9.75 24.74
C ASN A 314 3.57 10.97 23.96
N SER A 315 3.71 11.03 22.63
CA SER A 315 3.29 12.21 21.85
C SER A 315 1.79 12.28 21.56
N ARG A 316 0.98 11.32 22.04
CA ARG A 316 -0.49 11.33 21.86
C ARG A 316 -1.26 12.28 22.79
N ARG A 317 -0.60 13.00 23.69
CA ARG A 317 -1.27 13.94 24.62
C ARG A 317 -1.13 15.39 24.17
N GLY A 318 -1.80 15.73 23.09
CA GLY A 318 -1.96 17.12 22.66
C GLY A 318 -2.47 17.16 21.24
N VAL A 319 -3.27 18.17 20.90
CA VAL A 319 -3.81 18.44 19.55
C VAL A 319 -5.07 17.65 19.19
N ALA A 320 -6.16 17.90 19.93
CA ALA A 320 -7.51 17.46 19.56
C ALA A 320 -8.30 18.49 18.70
N ASN A 321 -7.71 19.62 18.30
CA ASN A 321 -8.47 20.72 17.69
C ASN A 321 -8.13 21.10 16.22
N ASP A 322 -7.06 20.56 15.60
CA ASP A 322 -6.62 20.97 14.24
C ASP A 322 -6.83 19.89 13.13
N ILE A 323 -7.64 18.87 13.40
CA ILE A 323 -7.70 17.62 12.60
C ILE A 323 -8.69 17.69 11.42
N ARG A 324 -9.57 18.69 11.34
CA ARG A 324 -10.64 18.71 10.33
C ARG A 324 -10.17 18.80 8.88
N ASP A 325 -9.02 19.42 8.60
CA ASP A 325 -8.51 19.59 7.22
C ASP A 325 -7.67 18.41 6.69
N VAL A 326 -7.34 17.43 7.55
CA VAL A 326 -6.43 16.31 7.18
C VAL A 326 -7.21 15.03 6.85
N ASP A 327 -8.42 14.88 7.39
CA ASP A 327 -9.22 13.66 7.21
C ASP A 327 -9.89 13.56 5.82
N ASP A 328 -9.80 14.58 4.96
CA ASP A 328 -10.35 14.61 3.60
C ASP A 328 -9.30 14.44 2.48
N LEU A 329 -8.00 14.36 2.82
CA LEU A 329 -6.92 14.18 1.86
C LEU A 329 -6.65 12.69 1.62
N ASP A 330 -6.89 12.24 0.40
CA ASP A 330 -6.53 10.90 -0.07
C ASP A 330 -5.69 10.97 -1.36
N SER A 331 -4.49 10.38 -1.32
CA SER A 331 -3.54 10.47 -2.43
C SER A 331 -4.04 9.74 -3.68
N GLU A 332 -4.80 8.65 -3.54
CA GLU A 332 -5.35 7.88 -4.67
C GLU A 332 -6.50 8.64 -5.35
N HIS A 333 -7.33 9.33 -4.57
CA HIS A 333 -8.34 10.25 -5.13
C HIS A 333 -7.70 11.39 -5.93
N TYR A 334 -6.60 11.94 -5.41
CA TYR A 334 -5.87 13.00 -6.10
C TYR A 334 -5.22 12.50 -7.40
N THR A 335 -4.55 11.35 -7.39
CA THR A 335 -3.92 10.78 -8.59
C THR A 335 -4.96 10.44 -9.67
N THR A 336 -6.12 9.94 -9.28
CA THR A 336 -7.23 9.66 -10.20
C THR A 336 -7.80 10.95 -10.77
N SER A 337 -8.00 11.98 -9.94
CA SER A 337 -8.48 13.30 -10.38
C SER A 337 -7.51 13.97 -11.37
N LEU A 338 -6.20 13.80 -11.18
CA LEU A 338 -5.18 14.29 -12.10
C LEU A 338 -5.26 13.63 -13.49
N SER A 339 -5.48 12.32 -13.51
CA SER A 339 -5.65 11.54 -14.75
C SER A 339 -6.94 11.92 -15.46
N GLY A 340 -8.05 11.96 -14.71
CA GLY A 340 -9.34 12.39 -15.22
C GLY A 340 -9.29 13.81 -15.80
N PHE A 341 -8.53 14.72 -15.20
CA PHE A 341 -8.33 16.06 -15.74
C PHE A 341 -7.63 16.05 -17.12
N LEU A 342 -6.56 15.27 -17.30
CA LEU A 342 -5.89 15.16 -18.60
C LEU A 342 -6.79 14.52 -19.66
N ILE A 343 -7.53 13.47 -19.31
CA ILE A 343 -8.50 12.82 -20.20
C ILE A 343 -9.58 13.82 -20.66
N LEU A 344 -10.07 14.66 -19.74
CA LEU A 344 -11.09 15.67 -20.05
C LEU A 344 -10.51 16.78 -20.96
N ILE A 345 -9.26 17.20 -20.77
CA ILE A 345 -8.60 18.16 -21.67
C ILE A 345 -8.48 17.61 -23.09
N GLU A 346 -8.00 16.38 -23.24
CA GLU A 346 -7.82 15.79 -24.56
C GLU A 346 -9.15 15.60 -25.30
N ARG A 347 -10.22 15.26 -24.56
CA ARG A 347 -11.57 15.20 -25.12
C ARG A 347 -12.11 16.57 -25.51
N GLU A 348 -11.87 17.59 -24.69
CA GLU A 348 -12.26 18.96 -24.99
C GLU A 348 -11.60 19.46 -26.27
N ARG A 349 -10.35 19.05 -26.51
CA ARG A 349 -9.62 19.34 -27.75
C ARG A 349 -10.32 18.76 -28.97
N LEU A 350 -10.70 17.48 -28.92
CA LEU A 350 -11.40 16.81 -30.02
C LEU A 350 -12.81 17.41 -30.23
N LEU A 351 -13.49 17.79 -29.15
CA LEU A 351 -14.83 18.37 -29.22
C LEU A 351 -14.82 19.77 -29.83
N LEU A 352 -13.91 20.65 -29.42
CA LEU A 352 -13.84 22.01 -29.96
C LEU A 352 -13.49 22.00 -31.45
N ASP A 353 -12.63 21.07 -31.87
CA ASP A 353 -12.31 20.84 -33.30
C ASP A 353 -13.55 20.36 -34.09
N ARG A 354 -14.35 19.44 -33.53
CA ARG A 354 -15.60 18.97 -34.15
C ARG A 354 -16.63 20.10 -34.26
N LEU A 355 -16.78 20.93 -33.23
CA LEU A 355 -17.77 22.01 -33.21
C LEU A 355 -17.39 23.18 -34.13
N LYS A 356 -16.10 23.37 -34.45
CA LYS A 356 -15.59 24.46 -35.30
C LYS A 356 -15.99 25.86 -34.82
N LEU A 357 -16.12 26.05 -33.51
CA LEU A 357 -16.48 27.34 -32.91
C LEU A 357 -15.30 28.33 -32.89
N ALA A 358 -14.07 27.84 -32.90
CA ALA A 358 -12.85 28.64 -33.02
C ALA A 358 -12.38 28.68 -34.49
N VAL A 359 -11.96 29.85 -34.96
CA VAL A 359 -11.57 30.05 -36.38
C VAL A 359 -10.08 29.84 -36.61
N ASN A 360 -9.27 30.00 -35.58
CA ASN A 360 -7.82 29.85 -35.65
C ASN A 360 -7.27 29.18 -34.38
N SER A 361 -6.01 28.72 -34.46
CA SER A 361 -5.33 28.04 -33.35
C SER A 361 -5.18 28.94 -32.10
N HIS A 362 -5.07 30.26 -32.26
CA HIS A 362 -4.96 31.19 -31.14
C HIS A 362 -6.26 31.26 -30.30
N GLU A 363 -7.43 31.39 -30.95
CA GLU A 363 -8.73 31.33 -30.28
C GLU A 363 -8.94 29.99 -29.58
N ALA A 364 -8.56 28.88 -30.22
CA ALA A 364 -8.67 27.54 -29.64
C ALA A 364 -7.78 27.38 -28.39
N HIS A 365 -6.51 27.80 -28.44
CA HIS A 365 -5.60 27.75 -27.28
C HIS A 365 -6.10 28.60 -26.11
N PHE A 366 -6.60 29.80 -26.38
CA PHE A 366 -7.15 30.67 -25.35
C PHE A 366 -8.46 30.09 -24.74
N ALA A 367 -9.31 29.47 -25.55
CA ALA A 367 -10.49 28.75 -25.10
C ALA A 367 -10.12 27.59 -24.15
N TYR A 368 -9.15 26.74 -24.52
CA TYR A 368 -8.68 25.66 -23.65
C TYR A 368 -8.14 26.18 -22.32
N SER A 369 -7.36 27.27 -22.34
CA SER A 369 -6.85 27.90 -21.11
C SER A 369 -7.98 28.36 -20.18
N LEU A 370 -9.05 28.95 -20.74
CA LEU A 370 -10.21 29.40 -19.96
C LEU A 370 -11.00 28.23 -19.36
N ILE A 371 -11.23 27.17 -20.13
CA ILE A 371 -11.94 25.96 -19.69
C ILE A 371 -11.18 25.26 -18.55
N CYS A 372 -9.85 25.15 -18.66
CA CYS A 372 -9.01 24.46 -17.68
C CYS A 372 -8.81 25.19 -16.36
N ARG A 373 -8.98 26.52 -16.33
CA ARG A 373 -8.50 27.38 -15.25
C ARG A 373 -9.04 27.01 -13.87
N SER A 374 -10.36 26.83 -13.74
CA SER A 374 -10.99 26.56 -12.44
C SER A 374 -10.63 25.19 -11.89
N SER A 375 -10.72 24.15 -12.73
CA SER A 375 -10.36 22.78 -12.35
C SER A 375 -8.87 22.65 -12.02
N LEU A 376 -7.99 23.31 -12.78
CA LEU A 376 -6.57 23.35 -12.48
C LEU A 376 -6.32 24.04 -11.13
N ALA A 377 -6.95 25.18 -10.87
CA ALA A 377 -6.77 25.90 -9.60
C ALA A 377 -7.19 25.06 -8.38
N ASP A 378 -8.28 24.31 -8.47
CA ASP A 378 -8.73 23.39 -7.41
C ASP A 378 -7.69 22.28 -7.18
N LEU A 379 -7.22 21.62 -8.25
CA LEU A 379 -6.17 20.59 -8.17
C LEU A 379 -4.87 21.14 -7.57
N MET A 380 -4.42 22.32 -7.99
CA MET A 380 -3.19 22.94 -7.47
C MET A 380 -3.33 23.32 -5.99
N THR A 381 -4.51 23.77 -5.56
CA THR A 381 -4.80 24.12 -4.16
C THR A 381 -4.76 22.90 -3.26
N GLU A 382 -5.34 21.79 -3.73
CA GLU A 382 -5.29 20.52 -3.02
C GLU A 382 -3.89 19.93 -2.98
N GLY A 383 -3.17 19.92 -4.11
CA GLY A 383 -1.77 19.53 -4.15
C GLY A 383 -0.93 20.33 -3.15
N GLY A 384 -1.13 21.65 -3.08
CA GLY A 384 -0.50 22.50 -2.06
C GLY A 384 -0.85 22.11 -0.61
N SER A 385 -2.00 21.48 -0.36
CA SER A 385 -2.38 20.99 0.96
C SER A 385 -1.54 19.78 1.40
N TYR A 386 -1.12 18.91 0.48
CA TYR A 386 -0.18 17.83 0.77
C TYR A 386 1.20 18.34 1.19
N VAL A 387 1.70 19.42 0.56
CA VAL A 387 2.96 20.06 0.95
C VAL A 387 2.86 20.55 2.40
N ARG A 388 1.78 21.28 2.74
CA ARG A 388 1.53 21.77 4.11
C ARG A 388 1.34 20.65 5.12
N LEU A 389 0.71 19.53 4.71
CA LEU A 389 0.57 18.35 5.56
C LEU A 389 1.94 17.75 5.90
N MET A 390 2.83 17.59 4.92
CA MET A 390 4.16 17.03 5.16
C MET A 390 5.00 17.90 6.11
N SER A 391 4.90 19.23 6.02
CA SER A 391 5.56 20.12 6.98
C SER A 391 5.09 19.89 8.42
N ARG A 392 3.80 19.58 8.64
CA ARG A 392 3.25 19.24 9.96
C ARG A 392 3.65 17.84 10.43
N VAL A 393 3.70 16.88 9.51
CA VAL A 393 4.11 15.49 9.77
C VAL A 393 5.52 15.41 10.35
N ILE A 394 6.46 16.22 9.82
CA ILE A 394 7.84 16.29 10.32
C ILE A 394 7.85 16.61 11.83
N GLY A 395 7.05 17.58 12.27
CA GLY A 395 6.94 17.94 13.69
C GLY A 395 6.36 16.86 14.59
N ARG A 396 5.61 15.89 14.02
CA ARG A 396 5.02 14.75 14.74
C ARG A 396 5.87 13.48 14.67
N GLY A 397 6.92 13.45 13.84
CA GLY A 397 7.71 12.25 13.58
C GLY A 397 6.97 11.16 12.78
N GLU A 398 5.89 11.52 12.06
CA GLU A 398 5.04 10.56 11.32
C GLU A 398 5.53 10.33 9.88
N PHE A 399 6.84 10.11 9.67
CA PHE A 399 7.46 10.10 8.33
C PHE A 399 6.86 9.11 7.32
N TYR A 400 6.16 8.07 7.76
CA TYR A 400 5.47 7.13 6.88
C TYR A 400 4.45 7.82 5.95
N MET A 401 3.89 8.97 6.36
CA MET A 401 2.96 9.76 5.54
C MET A 401 3.60 10.32 4.27
N LEU A 402 4.94 10.33 4.17
CA LEU A 402 5.69 10.68 2.96
C LEU A 402 5.27 9.83 1.76
N VAL A 403 4.85 8.58 1.99
CA VAL A 403 4.35 7.69 0.93
C VAL A 403 3.23 8.36 0.14
N SER A 404 2.28 9.04 0.79
CA SER A 404 1.18 9.74 0.12
C SER A 404 1.68 10.79 -0.89
N LEU A 405 2.75 11.52 -0.55
CA LEU A 405 3.35 12.50 -1.45
C LEU A 405 4.15 11.84 -2.57
N LEU A 406 4.81 10.71 -2.28
CA LEU A 406 5.53 9.92 -3.28
C LEU A 406 4.58 9.25 -4.28
N THR A 407 3.39 8.82 -3.86
CA THR A 407 2.32 8.30 -4.73
C THR A 407 1.87 9.36 -5.73
N ILE A 408 1.66 10.60 -5.25
CA ILE A 408 1.32 11.72 -6.13
C ILE A 408 2.46 12.03 -7.09
N MET A 409 3.70 12.11 -6.60
CA MET A 409 4.87 12.38 -7.43
C MET A 409 5.09 11.30 -8.50
N ARG A 410 4.87 10.02 -8.16
CA ARG A 410 4.90 8.93 -9.13
C ARG A 410 3.90 9.19 -10.25
N ARG A 411 2.66 9.56 -9.92
CA ARG A 411 1.65 9.84 -10.94
C ARG A 411 2.05 10.98 -11.88
N PHE A 412 2.71 12.03 -11.38
CA PHE A 412 3.25 13.09 -12.24
C PHE A 412 4.32 12.57 -13.20
N ILE A 413 5.18 11.65 -12.75
CA ILE A 413 6.19 11.02 -13.59
C ILE A 413 5.54 10.15 -14.67
N ASP A 414 4.57 9.32 -14.30
CA ASP A 414 3.87 8.42 -15.22
C ASP A 414 3.11 9.20 -16.30
N LEU A 415 2.45 10.29 -15.91
CA LEU A 415 1.70 11.18 -16.82
C LEU A 415 2.58 12.21 -17.54
N SER A 416 3.90 12.22 -17.32
CA SER A 416 4.78 13.23 -17.91
C SER A 416 4.73 13.32 -19.45
N PRO A 417 4.63 12.21 -20.21
CA PRO A 417 4.45 12.28 -21.67
C PRO A 417 3.17 13.02 -22.07
N SER A 418 2.06 12.73 -21.40
CA SER A 418 0.76 13.38 -21.64
C SER A 418 0.79 14.87 -21.28
N PHE A 419 1.48 15.24 -20.20
CA PHE A 419 1.70 16.65 -19.85
C PHE A 419 2.51 17.39 -20.92
N VAL A 420 3.59 16.81 -21.43
CA VAL A 420 4.41 17.43 -22.49
C VAL A 420 3.58 17.71 -23.74
N GLU A 421 2.73 16.77 -24.16
CA GLU A 421 1.87 16.98 -25.32
C GLU A 421 0.80 18.04 -25.05
N THR A 422 0.19 18.00 -23.86
CA THR A 422 -0.82 19.00 -23.43
C THR A 422 -0.22 20.41 -23.38
N PHE A 423 1.01 20.58 -22.90
CA PHE A 423 1.65 21.90 -22.79
C PHE A 423 2.02 22.53 -24.13
N LYS A 424 2.25 21.74 -25.18
CA LYS A 424 2.41 22.28 -26.55
C LYS A 424 1.15 23.01 -27.01
N ILE A 425 -0.01 22.57 -26.54
CA ILE A 425 -1.32 23.11 -26.92
C ILE A 425 -1.74 24.22 -25.95
N VAL A 426 -1.59 24.00 -24.64
CA VAL A 426 -2.00 24.93 -23.58
C VAL A 426 -0.82 25.27 -22.69
N SER A 427 0.07 26.13 -23.20
CA SER A 427 1.30 26.52 -22.50
C SER A 427 1.04 27.18 -21.13
N THR A 428 -0.11 27.83 -20.94
CA THR A 428 -0.48 28.47 -19.67
C THR A 428 -0.61 27.49 -18.50
N LEU A 429 -0.82 26.20 -18.75
CA LEU A 429 -0.92 25.17 -17.70
C LEU A 429 0.46 24.71 -17.19
N SER A 430 1.51 24.94 -17.99
CA SER A 430 2.84 24.39 -17.73
C SER A 430 3.48 24.96 -16.47
N GLN A 431 3.37 26.27 -16.23
CA GLN A 431 3.98 26.93 -15.07
C GLN A 431 3.36 26.49 -13.73
N PRO A 432 2.01 26.55 -13.51
CA PRO A 432 1.43 26.17 -12.22
C PRO A 432 1.72 24.72 -11.83
N ILE A 433 1.69 23.80 -12.79
CA ILE A 433 1.95 22.37 -12.55
C ILE A 433 3.44 22.15 -12.27
N THR A 434 4.32 22.79 -13.03
CA THR A 434 5.77 22.79 -12.77
C THR A 434 6.05 23.26 -11.34
N ASP A 435 5.53 24.41 -10.94
CA ASP A 435 5.69 24.96 -9.59
C ASP A 435 5.24 23.98 -8.50
N LEU A 436 4.11 23.28 -8.71
CA LEU A 436 3.63 22.28 -7.75
C LEU A 436 4.57 21.07 -7.65
N VAL A 437 5.00 20.50 -8.78
CA VAL A 437 5.95 19.37 -8.83
C VAL A 437 7.25 19.74 -8.12
N ASN A 438 7.73 20.98 -8.29
CA ASN A 438 8.92 21.47 -7.60
C ASN A 438 8.74 21.59 -6.09
N ARG A 439 7.57 22.05 -5.64
CA ARG A 439 7.25 22.08 -4.20
C ARG A 439 7.17 20.67 -3.62
N PHE A 440 6.60 19.70 -4.35
CA PHE A 440 6.59 18.30 -3.93
C PHE A 440 7.99 17.73 -3.80
N ARG A 441 8.81 17.86 -4.83
CA ARG A 441 10.22 17.47 -4.83
C ARG A 441 10.99 18.08 -3.65
N ALA A 442 10.90 19.40 -3.46
CA ALA A 442 11.56 20.10 -2.38
C ALA A 442 11.09 19.59 -1.00
N GLN A 443 9.78 19.39 -0.84
CA GLN A 443 9.21 18.89 0.41
C GLN A 443 9.58 17.42 0.68
N ILE A 444 9.67 16.57 -0.34
CA ILE A 444 10.18 15.19 -0.22
C ILE A 444 11.61 15.23 0.33
N LYS A 445 12.49 16.03 -0.29
CA LYS A 445 13.89 16.18 0.16
C LYS A 445 13.97 16.68 1.60
N VAL A 446 13.24 17.75 1.94
CA VAL A 446 13.19 18.29 3.32
C VAL A 446 12.72 17.23 4.33
N THR A 447 11.73 16.42 3.97
CA THR A 447 11.21 15.37 4.85
C THR A 447 12.22 14.25 5.05
N LEU A 448 12.92 13.83 3.99
CA LEU A 448 13.99 12.83 4.04
C LEU A 448 15.21 13.32 4.83
N ASP A 449 15.58 14.60 4.70
CA ASP A 449 16.65 15.21 5.48
C ASP A 449 16.25 15.36 6.96
N ALA A 450 15.00 15.73 7.25
CA ALA A 450 14.48 15.77 8.62
C ALA A 450 14.47 14.38 9.28
N PHE A 451 14.15 13.33 8.53
CA PHE A 451 14.26 11.95 9.01
C PHE A 451 15.71 11.61 9.39
N LEU A 452 16.69 11.95 8.53
CA LEU A 452 18.11 11.77 8.83
C LEU A 452 18.58 12.56 10.07
N GLN A 453 18.06 13.77 10.26
CA GLN A 453 18.37 14.58 11.45
C GLN A 453 17.85 13.93 12.73
N GLN A 454 16.64 13.34 12.68
CA GLN A 454 16.10 12.61 13.83
C GLN A 454 16.85 11.31 14.15
N LEU A 455 17.67 10.79 13.24
CA LEU A 455 18.52 9.63 13.49
C LEU A 455 19.88 9.97 14.08
N GLN A 456 20.24 11.24 14.21
CA GLN A 456 21.57 11.62 14.72
C GLN A 456 21.80 11.16 16.17
N PRO A 457 23.04 10.82 16.57
CA PRO A 457 23.33 10.40 17.94
C PRO A 457 22.84 11.39 19.00
N GLY A 458 22.20 10.90 20.07
CA GLY A 458 21.68 11.74 21.17
C GLY A 458 20.26 12.26 20.98
N THR A 459 19.58 11.90 19.90
CA THR A 459 18.16 12.20 19.66
C THR A 459 17.26 11.04 20.13
N GLY A 460 16.06 11.38 20.64
CA GLY A 460 15.06 10.40 21.09
C GLY A 460 15.31 9.83 22.50
N SER A 461 14.58 8.75 22.84
CA SER A 461 14.66 8.10 24.16
C SER A 461 16.00 7.39 24.37
N SER A 462 16.63 7.62 25.53
CA SER A 462 17.83 6.92 26.00
C SER A 462 17.56 5.50 26.52
N GLN A 463 16.31 5.02 26.47
CA GLN A 463 15.98 3.68 26.91
C GLN A 463 16.58 2.64 25.95
N VAL A 464 17.26 1.65 26.52
CA VAL A 464 17.79 0.48 25.81
C VAL A 464 17.24 -0.80 26.43
N PRO A 465 17.04 -1.88 25.64
CA PRO A 465 16.56 -3.15 26.17
C PRO A 465 17.55 -3.75 27.18
N PRO A 466 17.13 -4.16 28.39
CA PRO A 466 18.06 -4.67 29.40
C PRO A 466 18.76 -5.98 28.98
N ASP A 467 18.18 -6.71 28.03
CA ASP A 467 18.70 -7.97 27.48
C ASP A 467 19.58 -7.79 26.24
N ALA A 468 19.93 -6.55 25.88
CA ALA A 468 20.75 -6.23 24.70
C ALA A 468 20.16 -6.72 23.35
N THR A 469 18.84 -6.95 23.26
CA THR A 469 18.18 -7.35 22.00
C THR A 469 18.12 -6.20 20.97
N VAL A 470 17.55 -6.47 19.79
CA VAL A 470 17.36 -5.47 18.73
C VAL A 470 16.49 -4.32 19.23
N HIS A 471 16.95 -3.09 18.99
CA HIS A 471 16.24 -1.88 19.40
C HIS A 471 15.10 -1.55 18.42
N GLU A 472 13.96 -1.07 18.92
CA GLU A 472 12.77 -0.72 18.12
C GLU A 472 13.07 0.29 17.00
N LEU A 473 13.87 1.33 17.29
CA LEU A 473 14.46 2.25 16.32
C LEU A 473 15.01 1.53 15.07
N THR A 474 15.82 0.48 15.24
CA THR A 474 16.40 -0.28 14.13
C THR A 474 15.33 -0.92 13.26
N SER A 475 14.31 -1.55 13.86
CA SER A 475 13.18 -2.12 13.12
C SER A 475 12.35 -1.06 12.41
N ASN A 476 12.09 0.07 13.07
CA ASN A 476 11.26 1.15 12.53
C ASN A 476 11.92 1.84 11.34
N VAL A 477 13.24 2.08 11.40
CA VAL A 477 14.01 2.67 10.29
C VAL A 477 14.01 1.74 9.08
N LEU A 478 14.26 0.44 9.29
CA LEU A 478 14.28 -0.52 8.18
C LEU A 478 12.90 -0.71 7.56
N LEU A 479 11.84 -0.68 8.36
CA LEU A 479 10.47 -0.73 7.84
C LEU A 479 10.11 0.53 7.03
N PHE A 480 10.59 1.70 7.44
CA PHE A 480 10.45 2.93 6.65
C PHE A 480 11.18 2.83 5.32
N LEU A 481 12.45 2.38 5.32
CA LEU A 481 13.21 2.16 4.08
C LEU A 481 12.54 1.12 3.17
N GLU A 482 12.00 0.05 3.73
CA GLU A 482 11.24 -0.99 2.99
C GLU A 482 10.03 -0.38 2.27
N LYS A 483 9.32 0.57 2.90
CA LYS A 483 8.20 1.30 2.26
C LYS A 483 8.63 2.25 1.15
N LEU A 484 9.88 2.69 1.13
CA LEU A 484 10.41 3.58 0.08
C LEU A 484 10.91 2.83 -1.16
N ILE A 485 11.08 1.50 -1.08
CA ILE A 485 11.59 0.67 -2.20
C ILE A 485 10.75 0.87 -3.45
N ASP A 486 9.43 0.78 -3.32
CA ASP A 486 8.52 0.97 -4.46
C ASP A 486 8.75 2.35 -5.11
N TYR A 487 9.18 3.35 -4.33
CA TYR A 487 9.32 4.74 -4.75
C TYR A 487 10.76 5.16 -5.06
N GLU A 488 11.66 4.21 -5.35
CA GLU A 488 13.10 4.45 -5.56
C GLU A 488 13.41 5.57 -6.58
N ILE A 489 12.67 5.61 -7.70
CA ILE A 489 12.85 6.63 -8.74
C ILE A 489 12.47 8.01 -8.19
N MET A 490 11.32 8.13 -7.52
CA MET A 490 10.80 9.39 -6.98
C MET A 490 11.73 9.96 -5.91
N VAL A 491 12.19 9.10 -5.00
CA VAL A 491 13.14 9.47 -3.94
C VAL A 491 14.47 9.90 -4.53
N GLY A 492 15.05 9.10 -5.44
CA GLY A 492 16.31 9.42 -6.11
C GLY A 492 16.24 10.74 -6.87
N THR A 493 15.16 10.96 -7.62
CA THR A 493 14.90 12.20 -8.37
C THR A 493 14.85 13.40 -7.44
N ALA A 494 14.14 13.31 -6.31
CA ALA A 494 14.06 14.40 -5.34
C ALA A 494 15.44 14.75 -4.73
N LEU A 495 16.31 13.76 -4.58
CA LEU A 495 17.65 13.93 -4.01
C LEU A 495 18.66 14.54 -5.01
N THR A 496 18.60 14.17 -6.29
CA THR A 496 19.59 14.62 -7.31
C THR A 496 19.23 15.91 -8.03
N TRP A 497 17.97 16.32 -7.98
CA TRP A 497 17.49 17.39 -8.84
C TRP A 497 17.99 18.77 -8.38
N GLU A 498 18.84 19.36 -9.22
CA GLU A 498 19.39 20.71 -9.08
C GLU A 498 18.34 21.80 -9.33
N GLU A 499 18.27 22.80 -8.45
CA GLU A 499 17.28 23.88 -8.52
C GLU A 499 17.44 24.77 -9.77
N ALA A 500 18.65 24.84 -10.34
CA ALA A 500 18.96 25.65 -11.51
C ALA A 500 18.38 25.12 -12.84
N ARG A 501 17.77 23.93 -12.87
CA ARG A 501 17.22 23.30 -14.10
C ARG A 501 15.70 23.24 -14.15
N ILE A 502 15.05 24.02 -13.30
CA ILE A 502 13.61 23.95 -13.09
C ILE A 502 12.89 25.00 -13.96
N THR A 503 12.47 24.60 -15.16
CA THR A 503 11.56 25.40 -16.01
C THR A 503 10.46 24.50 -16.59
N PRO A 504 9.35 25.05 -17.08
CA PRO A 504 8.29 24.25 -17.70
C PRO A 504 8.78 23.40 -18.87
N GLU A 505 9.76 23.89 -19.63
CA GLU A 505 10.33 23.24 -20.80
C GLU A 505 11.30 22.10 -20.45
N THR A 506 11.88 22.10 -19.25
CA THR A 506 12.89 21.11 -18.83
C THR A 506 12.35 20.10 -17.83
N THR A 507 11.39 20.49 -16.98
CA THR A 507 10.90 19.69 -15.84
C THR A 507 10.33 18.35 -16.29
N PHE A 508 9.33 18.37 -17.18
CA PHE A 508 8.65 17.14 -17.61
C PHE A 508 9.51 16.29 -18.56
N PRO A 509 10.27 16.85 -19.52
CA PRO A 509 11.24 16.07 -20.28
C PRO A 509 12.32 15.40 -19.41
N TYR A 510 12.74 16.05 -18.32
CA TYR A 510 13.63 15.43 -17.34
C TYR A 510 12.95 14.26 -16.62
N LEU A 511 11.70 14.42 -16.17
CA LEU A 511 10.93 13.32 -15.54
C LEU A 511 10.75 12.12 -16.47
N VAL A 512 10.46 12.36 -17.75
CA VAL A 512 10.41 11.29 -18.79
C VAL A 512 11.76 10.58 -18.90
N THR A 513 12.86 11.35 -18.96
CA THR A 513 14.21 10.80 -19.06
C THR A 513 14.54 9.94 -17.84
N VAL A 514 14.22 10.42 -16.64
CA VAL A 514 14.47 9.70 -15.39
C VAL A 514 13.66 8.40 -15.31
N ASN A 515 12.40 8.42 -15.75
CA ASN A 515 11.58 7.22 -15.83
C ASN A 515 12.19 6.17 -16.78
N SER A 516 12.73 6.61 -17.92
CA SER A 516 13.35 5.72 -18.92
C SER A 516 14.75 5.20 -18.54
N LYS A 517 15.48 5.90 -17.66
CA LYS A 517 16.87 5.59 -17.27
C LYS A 517 17.05 5.71 -15.74
N PRO A 518 16.51 4.76 -14.96
CA PRO A 518 16.39 4.91 -13.50
C PRO A 518 17.71 4.76 -12.75
N LYS A 519 18.80 4.30 -13.37
CA LYS A 519 20.06 3.94 -12.70
C LYS A 519 20.65 5.07 -11.84
N MET A 520 20.62 6.30 -12.34
CA MET A 520 21.15 7.45 -11.59
C MET A 520 20.31 7.76 -10.34
N SER A 521 18.98 7.73 -10.47
CA SER A 521 18.06 7.94 -9.35
C SER A 521 18.14 6.80 -8.33
N ARG A 522 18.22 5.55 -8.78
CA ARG A 522 18.46 4.38 -7.90
C ARG A 522 19.78 4.52 -7.14
N SER A 523 20.86 4.90 -7.80
CA SER A 523 22.16 5.13 -7.16
C SER A 523 22.10 6.23 -6.09
N ALA A 524 21.38 7.33 -6.36
CA ALA A 524 21.18 8.39 -5.36
C ALA A 524 20.32 7.94 -4.16
N PHE A 525 19.31 7.10 -4.39
CA PHE A 525 18.56 6.48 -3.30
C PHE A 525 19.44 5.51 -2.49
N GLY A 526 20.31 4.74 -3.14
CA GLY A 526 21.34 3.92 -2.50
C GLY A 526 22.26 4.74 -1.59
N GLN A 527 22.73 5.90 -2.06
CA GLN A 527 23.51 6.83 -1.23
C GLN A 527 22.73 7.31 0.01
N TYR A 528 21.43 7.60 -0.15
CA TYR A 528 20.59 7.99 0.98
C TYR A 528 20.39 6.84 1.98
N ILE A 529 20.12 5.62 1.52
CA ILE A 529 20.03 4.42 2.36
C ILE A 529 21.32 4.24 3.16
N PHE A 530 22.48 4.39 2.51
CA PHE A 530 23.79 4.32 3.18
C PHE A 530 23.92 5.36 4.30
N ARG A 531 23.52 6.62 4.06
CA ARG A 531 23.52 7.68 5.09
C ARG A 531 22.57 7.38 6.25
N VAL A 532 21.38 6.83 5.96
CA VAL A 532 20.39 6.44 6.98
C VAL A 532 20.95 5.33 7.85
N ILE A 533 21.49 4.26 7.24
CA ILE A 533 22.05 3.12 7.97
C ILE A 533 23.25 3.56 8.81
N THR A 534 24.15 4.36 8.24
CA THR A 534 25.31 4.87 8.98
C THR A 534 24.89 5.72 10.18
N SER A 535 23.89 6.60 10.01
CA SER A 535 23.35 7.42 11.11
C SER A 535 22.67 6.57 12.17
N LEU A 536 21.87 5.57 11.76
CA LEU A 536 21.23 4.61 12.65
C LEU A 536 22.27 3.85 13.46
N VAL A 537 23.31 3.33 12.80
CA VAL A 537 24.35 2.54 13.45
C VAL A 537 25.15 3.41 14.44
N ALA A 538 25.48 4.66 14.10
CA ALA A 538 26.11 5.60 15.03
C ALA A 538 25.21 5.93 16.24
N ASN A 539 23.89 6.03 16.03
CA ASN A 539 22.94 6.24 17.12
C ASN A 539 22.86 5.01 18.04
N ILE A 540 22.78 3.80 17.48
CA ILE A 540 22.82 2.54 18.23
C ILE A 540 24.13 2.42 19.02
N ASP A 541 25.26 2.81 18.42
CA ASP A 541 26.54 2.85 19.11
C ASP A 541 26.51 3.78 20.33
N LYS A 542 25.99 5.01 20.15
CA LYS A 542 25.82 5.96 21.25
C LYS A 542 24.89 5.43 22.35
N LYS A 543 23.78 4.78 21.98
CA LYS A 543 22.86 4.15 22.93
C LYS A 543 23.48 2.97 23.66
N SER A 544 24.43 2.26 23.04
CA SER A 544 25.17 1.19 23.71
C SER A 544 25.94 1.71 24.94
N GLU A 545 26.29 3.01 25.01
CA GLU A 545 26.95 3.59 26.19
C GLU A 545 26.13 3.55 27.48
N VAL A 546 24.83 3.27 27.40
CA VAL A 546 23.96 3.13 28.56
C VAL A 546 24.26 1.85 29.36
N TYR A 547 24.79 0.80 28.72
CA TYR A 547 25.18 -0.42 29.44
C TYR A 547 26.48 -0.20 30.21
N SER A 548 26.51 -0.70 31.45
CA SER A 548 27.67 -0.58 32.34
C SER A 548 28.82 -1.52 31.99
N ASP A 549 28.57 -2.58 31.23
CA ASP A 549 29.55 -3.63 30.92
C ASP A 549 29.78 -3.78 29.41
N ASP A 550 31.03 -4.03 29.03
CA ASP A 550 31.44 -4.12 27.62
C ASP A 550 30.75 -5.28 26.87
N LEU A 551 30.33 -6.34 27.57
CA LEU A 551 29.71 -7.51 26.95
C LEU A 551 28.31 -7.17 26.42
N SER A 552 27.47 -6.56 27.26
CA SER A 552 26.13 -6.08 26.87
C SER A 552 26.20 -5.10 25.71
N ARG A 553 27.21 -4.21 25.72
CA ARG A 553 27.44 -3.25 24.64
C ARG A 553 27.69 -3.91 23.29
N VAL A 554 28.64 -4.84 23.25
CA VAL A 554 29.04 -5.53 22.02
C VAL A 554 27.89 -6.40 21.51
N VAL A 555 27.18 -7.12 22.38
CA VAL A 555 26.01 -7.93 22.00
C VAL A 555 24.90 -7.06 21.42
N PHE A 556 24.60 -5.93 22.05
CA PHE A 556 23.60 -4.98 21.55
C PHE A 556 23.94 -4.46 20.16
N GLN A 557 25.19 -4.03 19.93
CA GLN A 557 25.66 -3.59 18.62
C GLN A 557 25.55 -4.70 17.57
N MET A 558 26.01 -5.91 17.90
CA MET A 558 25.99 -7.07 17.00
C MET A 558 24.58 -7.47 16.60
N ASN A 559 23.64 -7.51 17.55
CA ASN A 559 22.24 -7.84 17.29
C ASN A 559 21.60 -6.86 16.30
N ASN A 560 21.79 -5.55 16.53
CA ASN A 560 21.24 -4.52 15.66
C ASN A 560 21.91 -4.54 14.27
N LEU A 561 23.23 -4.67 14.20
CA LEU A 561 23.97 -4.74 12.92
C LEU A 561 23.61 -5.98 12.11
N ARG A 562 23.47 -7.14 12.77
CA ARG A 562 23.01 -8.38 12.12
C ARG A 562 21.58 -8.25 11.62
N TYR A 563 20.70 -7.62 12.39
CA TYR A 563 19.32 -7.37 11.97
C TYR A 563 19.26 -6.47 10.73
N ILE A 564 20.08 -5.42 10.67
CA ILE A 564 20.26 -4.57 9.48
C ILE A 564 20.71 -5.41 8.28
N LEU A 565 21.83 -6.13 8.40
CA LEU A 565 22.39 -6.94 7.29
C LEU A 565 21.40 -7.99 6.78
N THR A 566 20.66 -8.64 7.68
CA THR A 566 19.65 -9.65 7.33
C THR A 566 18.47 -9.02 6.61
N ASN A 567 18.01 -7.84 7.07
CA ASN A 567 16.90 -7.14 6.45
C ASN A 567 17.29 -6.62 5.05
N LEU A 568 18.50 -6.06 4.88
CA LEU A 568 19.01 -5.61 3.58
C LEU A 568 18.98 -6.71 2.51
N LYS A 569 19.35 -7.93 2.90
CA LYS A 569 19.29 -9.13 2.05
C LYS A 569 17.86 -9.57 1.74
N ARG A 570 16.96 -9.52 2.73
CA ARG A 570 15.58 -10.00 2.62
C ARG A 570 14.69 -9.10 1.76
N THR A 571 14.81 -7.78 1.90
CA THR A 571 13.86 -6.81 1.33
C THR A 571 14.22 -6.33 -0.08
N GLY A 572 15.43 -6.66 -0.56
CA GLY A 572 15.94 -6.15 -1.84
C GLY A 572 16.66 -4.79 -1.75
N LEU A 573 16.74 -4.17 -0.56
CA LEU A 573 17.51 -2.94 -0.33
C LEU A 573 18.99 -3.07 -0.70
N GLN A 574 19.56 -4.28 -0.57
CA GLN A 574 20.93 -4.56 -1.00
C GLN A 574 21.12 -4.23 -2.49
N SER A 575 20.19 -4.59 -3.36
CA SER A 575 20.32 -4.32 -4.80
C SER A 575 20.39 -2.83 -5.11
N ILE A 576 19.67 -2.00 -4.36
CA ILE A 576 19.68 -0.53 -4.52
C ILE A 576 21.00 0.05 -3.99
N LEU A 577 21.51 -0.48 -2.88
CA LEU A 577 22.82 -0.12 -2.33
C LEU A 577 23.96 -0.49 -3.29
N ASP A 578 23.86 -1.64 -3.96
CA ASP A 578 24.88 -2.10 -4.91
C ASP A 578 25.00 -1.19 -6.15
N ASP A 579 23.92 -0.50 -6.53
CA ASP A 579 23.94 0.54 -7.58
C ASP A 579 24.64 1.84 -7.15
N TYR A 580 24.83 2.04 -5.84
CA TYR A 580 25.63 3.12 -5.29
C TYR A 580 27.08 2.69 -5.04
N ASP A 581 27.28 1.68 -4.20
CA ASP A 581 28.58 1.09 -3.85
C ASP A 581 28.37 -0.36 -3.41
N ASN A 582 28.81 -1.31 -4.24
CA ASN A 582 28.69 -2.75 -3.99
C ASN A 582 29.55 -3.25 -2.80
N SER A 583 30.46 -2.43 -2.27
CA SER A 583 31.29 -2.79 -1.11
C SER A 583 30.63 -2.47 0.23
N VAL A 584 29.49 -1.77 0.26
CA VAL A 584 28.84 -1.30 1.50
C VAL A 584 28.43 -2.46 2.40
N VAL A 585 27.79 -3.49 1.85
CA VAL A 585 27.34 -4.66 2.63
C VAL A 585 28.55 -5.44 3.17
N ASP A 586 29.63 -5.51 2.40
CA ASP A 586 30.88 -6.15 2.82
C ASP A 586 31.54 -5.39 3.98
N LYS A 587 31.57 -4.05 3.94
CA LYS A 587 32.06 -3.20 5.04
C LYS A 587 31.30 -3.44 6.34
N PHE A 588 29.96 -3.44 6.30
CA PHE A 588 29.15 -3.74 7.49
C PHE A 588 29.30 -5.19 7.97
N THR A 589 29.49 -6.14 7.06
CA THR A 589 29.78 -7.55 7.39
C THR A 589 31.14 -7.68 8.07
N GLN A 590 32.16 -6.94 7.62
CA GLN A 590 33.47 -6.89 8.26
C GLN A 590 33.36 -6.36 9.70
N ILE A 591 32.62 -5.28 9.92
CA ILE A 591 32.39 -4.72 11.26
C ILE A 591 31.72 -5.75 12.19
N LEU A 592 30.71 -6.48 11.69
CA LEU A 592 30.08 -7.54 12.47
C LEU A 592 31.10 -8.63 12.86
N ASN A 593 31.99 -9.01 11.95
CA ASN A 593 33.03 -10.00 12.22
C ASN A 593 34.08 -9.50 13.21
N GLU A 594 34.44 -8.21 13.16
CA GLU A 594 35.31 -7.58 14.15
C GLU A 594 34.66 -7.54 15.54
N SER A 595 33.37 -7.20 15.63
CA SER A 595 32.60 -7.26 16.88
C SER A 595 32.54 -8.68 17.46
N LYS A 596 32.36 -9.72 16.63
CA LYS A 596 32.45 -11.13 17.06
C LYS A 596 33.79 -11.43 17.73
N GLN A 597 34.90 -10.95 17.16
CA GLN A 597 36.23 -11.16 17.74
C GLN A 597 36.40 -10.43 19.08
N VAL A 598 35.89 -9.20 19.20
CA VAL A 598 35.91 -8.43 20.46
C VAL A 598 35.11 -9.16 21.54
N TYR A 599 33.93 -9.66 21.20
CA TYR A 599 33.10 -10.47 22.09
C TYR A 599 33.84 -11.72 22.58
N THR A 600 34.46 -12.50 21.68
CA THR A 600 35.23 -13.69 22.06
C THR A 600 36.40 -13.36 22.99
N ARG A 601 37.11 -12.25 22.74
CA ARG A 601 38.20 -11.78 23.62
C ARG A 601 37.70 -11.38 25.01
N ALA A 602 36.60 -10.63 25.09
CA ALA A 602 36.01 -10.21 26.36
C ALA A 602 35.63 -11.41 27.23
N LEU A 603 35.06 -12.46 26.62
CA LEU A 603 34.73 -13.70 27.31
C LEU A 603 35.99 -14.47 27.76
N SER A 604 37.03 -14.51 26.92
CA SER A 604 38.30 -15.15 27.26
C SER A 604 39.02 -14.49 28.45
N ASP A 605 39.01 -13.15 28.49
CA ASP A 605 39.60 -12.38 29.58
C ASP A 605 38.81 -12.56 30.88
N ALA A 606 37.47 -12.62 30.80
CA ALA A 606 36.61 -12.90 31.96
C ALA A 606 36.90 -14.27 32.60
N ILE A 607 37.21 -15.30 31.80
CA ILE A 607 37.52 -16.65 32.29
C ILE A 607 38.98 -16.78 32.75
N CYS A 608 39.80 -15.73 32.65
CA CYS A 608 41.19 -15.79 33.06
C CYS A 608 41.99 -16.92 32.34
N LEU A 609 41.78 -17.11 31.04
CA LEU A 609 42.53 -18.09 30.24
C LEU A 609 43.67 -17.45 29.41
N THR A 610 43.73 -16.12 29.34
CA THR A 610 44.72 -15.32 28.60
C THR A 610 45.79 -14.73 29.52
N VAL A 611 47.02 -14.56 29.00
CA VAL A 611 48.13 -13.91 29.72
C VAL A 611 48.16 -12.41 29.36
N PRO A 612 48.18 -11.48 30.33
CA PRO A 612 48.22 -10.05 30.03
C PRO A 612 49.44 -9.68 29.18
N SER A 613 49.21 -8.94 28.10
CA SER A 613 50.28 -8.29 27.32
C SER A 613 50.92 -7.20 28.18
N LYS A 614 52.17 -7.40 28.62
CA LYS A 614 52.93 -6.45 29.45
C LYS A 614 52.95 -5.03 28.86
N GLU A 615 52.55 -4.05 29.65
CA GLU A 615 53.09 -2.69 29.61
C GLU A 615 53.53 -2.29 31.04
N GLY A 616 54.71 -1.68 31.15
CA GLY A 616 55.25 -1.11 32.39
C GLY A 616 56.42 -1.91 32.96
N GLY A 617 57.65 -1.41 32.73
CA GLY A 617 58.86 -1.93 33.36
C GLY A 617 58.80 -1.80 34.88
N GLY A 618 58.75 -2.94 35.56
CA GLY A 618 58.84 -3.05 37.01
C GLY A 618 59.18 -4.49 37.37
N SER A 619 60.26 -4.68 38.12
CA SER A 619 60.67 -5.95 38.70
C SER A 619 59.58 -6.47 39.66
N GLY A 620 58.75 -7.42 39.21
CA GLY A 620 57.64 -7.90 40.04
C GLY A 620 56.98 -9.20 39.60
N SER A 621 57.33 -10.28 40.31
CA SER A 621 56.60 -11.56 40.52
C SER A 621 56.57 -12.62 39.40
N GLY A 622 57.01 -13.84 39.75
CA GLY A 622 57.09 -15.02 38.86
C GLY A 622 55.76 -15.62 38.37
N GLY A 623 54.61 -14.99 38.62
CA GLY A 623 53.29 -15.54 38.26
C GLY A 623 53.01 -15.59 36.75
N GLY A 624 53.53 -14.64 35.97
CA GLY A 624 53.33 -14.61 34.50
C GLY A 624 54.07 -15.72 33.75
N THR A 625 55.23 -16.14 34.25
CA THR A 625 56.02 -17.24 33.68
C THR A 625 55.34 -18.59 33.91
N LEU A 626 54.78 -18.80 35.11
CA LEU A 626 54.08 -20.03 35.50
C LEU A 626 52.77 -20.24 34.71
N ARG A 627 51.98 -19.17 34.51
CA ARG A 627 50.76 -19.25 33.68
C ARG A 627 51.08 -19.54 32.21
N ARG A 628 52.17 -18.97 31.68
CA ARG A 628 52.65 -19.24 30.31
C ARG A 628 53.14 -20.68 30.14
N PHE A 629 53.74 -21.28 31.18
CA PHE A 629 54.06 -22.70 31.21
C PHE A 629 52.79 -23.59 31.17
N LEU A 630 51.78 -23.27 31.98
CA LEU A 630 50.54 -24.04 32.06
C LEU A 630 49.60 -23.87 30.85
N VAL A 631 49.70 -22.78 30.08
CA VAL A 631 48.90 -22.56 28.85
C VAL A 631 49.70 -22.91 27.57
N GLY A 632 51.00 -23.19 27.68
CA GLY A 632 51.86 -23.66 26.58
C GLY A 632 52.34 -22.53 25.66
N PRO A 633 53.10 -22.85 24.59
CA PRO A 633 53.69 -21.87 23.66
C PRO A 633 52.68 -21.23 22.70
N HIS A 634 51.41 -21.66 22.72
CA HIS A 634 50.33 -21.17 21.88
C HIS A 634 49.33 -20.20 22.56
N PRO A 635 49.71 -19.27 23.47
CA PRO A 635 48.80 -18.15 23.69
C PRO A 635 48.84 -17.31 22.42
N LEU A 636 47.72 -17.22 21.71
CA LEU A 636 47.51 -16.15 20.75
C LEU A 636 47.92 -14.86 21.45
N HIS A 637 49.02 -14.25 20.97
CA HIS A 637 49.53 -13.02 21.52
C HIS A 637 48.57 -11.91 21.10
N PHE A 638 47.45 -11.78 21.81
CA PHE A 638 46.53 -10.67 21.65
C PHE A 638 47.22 -9.46 22.26
N ALA A 639 47.87 -8.64 21.43
CA ALA A 639 48.24 -7.30 21.85
C ALA A 639 46.94 -6.58 22.22
N ARG A 640 46.87 -5.98 23.42
CA ARG A 640 45.81 -5.01 23.73
C ARG A 640 45.77 -3.98 22.60
N PRO A 641 44.70 -3.90 21.80
CA PRO A 641 44.49 -2.70 21.04
C PRO A 641 44.27 -1.59 22.07
N ARG A 642 45.10 -0.55 22.07
CA ARG A 642 44.74 0.73 22.70
C ARG A 642 43.65 1.47 21.89
N THR A 643 42.95 0.77 20.99
CA THR A 643 41.89 1.34 20.17
C THR A 643 40.56 1.17 20.91
N PRO A 644 39.69 2.18 20.87
CA PRO A 644 38.31 2.03 21.33
C PRO A 644 37.64 0.84 20.63
N LEU A 645 36.52 0.36 21.19
CA LEU A 645 35.57 -0.54 20.50
C LEU A 645 35.46 -0.14 19.02
N PRO A 646 35.35 -1.09 18.05
CA PRO A 646 35.28 -0.76 16.63
C PRO A 646 34.22 0.33 16.42
N SER A 647 34.70 1.55 16.20
CA SER A 647 33.88 2.75 16.18
C SER A 647 33.40 2.93 14.75
N ILE A 648 32.09 2.83 14.56
CA ILE A 648 31.48 2.96 13.24
C ILE A 648 31.60 4.41 12.72
N SER A 649 32.03 5.35 13.56
CA SER A 649 32.41 6.71 13.16
C SER A 649 33.56 6.78 12.15
N SER A 650 34.39 5.73 11.99
CA SER A 650 35.46 5.73 10.98
C SER A 650 34.93 5.55 9.55
N LEU A 651 33.72 5.00 9.37
CA LEU A 651 33.10 4.86 8.05
C LEU A 651 32.57 6.19 7.48
N SER A 652 32.18 7.14 8.33
CA SER A 652 31.73 8.46 7.86
C SER A 652 32.88 9.33 7.37
N ASP A 653 34.06 9.21 7.99
CA ASP A 653 35.22 10.05 7.68
C ASP A 653 35.97 9.56 6.42
N GLU A 654 35.97 8.25 6.13
CA GLU A 654 36.59 7.70 4.92
C GLU A 654 35.78 7.95 3.63
N VAL A 655 34.46 8.16 3.74
CA VAL A 655 33.56 8.27 2.56
C VAL A 655 33.12 9.72 2.27
N MET A 656 33.23 10.64 3.23
CA MET A 656 32.85 12.05 3.06
C MET A 656 34.03 12.99 2.69
N GLY A 657 35.24 12.46 2.53
CA GLY A 657 36.44 13.20 2.13
C GLY A 657 36.62 13.28 0.60
N SER A 658 36.81 14.50 0.09
CA SER A 658 37.07 14.85 -1.32
C SER A 658 38.15 14.01 -2.00
N GLN A 659 37.97 13.80 -3.31
CA GLN A 659 38.99 13.30 -4.26
C GLN A 659 40.36 13.94 -4.03
N THR A 660 41.26 13.26 -3.34
CA THR A 660 42.70 13.51 -3.40
C THR A 660 43.44 12.19 -3.24
N SER A 661 44.12 11.78 -4.33
CA SER A 661 45.23 10.83 -4.42
C SER A 661 45.48 9.91 -3.21
N LEU A 662 45.15 8.64 -3.38
CA LEU A 662 45.69 7.52 -2.58
C LEU A 662 47.22 7.51 -2.67
N THR A 663 47.90 8.08 -1.69
CA THR A 663 49.26 7.64 -1.35
C THR A 663 49.14 6.48 -0.37
N SER A 664 49.67 5.35 -0.80
CA SER A 664 49.76 4.12 -0.03
C SER A 664 50.57 4.34 1.25
N SER A 665 49.93 4.45 2.42
CA SER A 665 50.57 4.02 3.68
C SER A 665 49.59 3.87 4.84
N SER A 666 49.85 2.82 5.62
CA SER A 666 49.43 2.59 7.01
C SER A 666 47.94 2.46 7.31
N SER A 667 47.43 1.21 7.29
CA SER A 667 46.85 0.54 8.48
C SER A 667 46.32 -0.86 8.14
N THR A 668 47.18 -1.74 7.64
CA THR A 668 46.86 -3.18 7.50
C THR A 668 48.12 -4.02 7.68
N LYS A 669 48.76 -3.90 8.85
CA LYS A 669 49.92 -4.73 9.22
C LYS A 669 49.86 -5.25 10.66
N VAL A 670 48.67 -5.48 11.20
CA VAL A 670 48.52 -6.15 12.50
C VAL A 670 47.84 -7.49 12.30
N CYS A 671 48.48 -8.53 12.84
CA CYS A 671 48.08 -9.94 12.88
C CYS A 671 48.42 -10.86 11.70
N MET A 672 49.63 -10.74 11.14
CA MET A 672 50.42 -11.92 10.76
C MET A 672 51.90 -11.69 11.08
N ARG A 673 52.24 -11.65 12.38
CA ARG A 673 53.64 -11.83 12.81
C ARG A 673 53.84 -13.31 13.12
N PHE A 674 54.58 -13.98 12.25
CA PHE A 674 55.24 -15.25 12.55
C PHE A 674 55.98 -15.11 13.90
N ILE A 675 55.58 -15.91 14.89
CA ILE A 675 56.21 -15.92 16.21
C ILE A 675 57.39 -16.89 16.14
N ASN A 676 58.60 -16.36 16.35
CA ASN A 676 59.81 -17.16 16.56
C ASN A 676 59.63 -18.09 17.76
N LEU A 677 59.81 -19.39 17.55
CA LEU A 677 59.84 -20.42 18.59
C LEU A 677 61.01 -20.15 19.56
N PRO A 678 60.83 -20.28 20.89
CA PRO A 678 61.96 -20.42 21.79
C PRO A 678 62.64 -21.78 21.55
N SER A 679 63.97 -21.80 21.61
CA SER A 679 64.79 -23.01 21.50
C SER A 679 64.34 -24.12 22.47
N SER A 680 64.40 -25.37 22.02
CA SER A 680 64.13 -26.58 22.81
C SER A 680 64.91 -26.64 24.14
N ALA A 681 66.02 -25.91 24.23
CA ALA A 681 66.81 -25.76 25.45
C ALA A 681 66.05 -25.06 26.61
N PHE A 682 65.16 -24.11 26.32
CA PHE A 682 64.39 -23.39 27.36
C PHE A 682 63.28 -24.27 27.96
N MET A 683 62.65 -25.12 27.14
CA MET A 683 61.63 -26.09 27.56
C MET A 683 62.24 -27.22 28.39
N ASN A 684 63.44 -27.69 28.03
CA ASN A 684 64.16 -28.71 28.79
C ASN A 684 64.64 -28.21 30.17
N GLN A 685 64.97 -26.93 30.33
CA GLN A 685 65.34 -26.37 31.63
C GLN A 685 64.18 -26.24 32.64
N PHE A 686 62.94 -26.08 32.17
CA PHE A 686 61.76 -26.03 33.05
C PHE A 686 61.23 -27.43 33.40
N ALA A 687 61.27 -28.37 32.45
CA ALA A 687 60.89 -29.77 32.71
C ALA A 687 61.83 -30.49 33.70
N GLN A 688 63.07 -30.01 33.85
CA GLN A 688 64.09 -30.58 34.75
C GLN A 688 64.18 -29.90 36.13
N ARG A 689 63.35 -28.88 36.44
CA ARG A 689 63.42 -28.19 37.74
C ARG A 689 62.45 -28.75 38.79
N ARG A 690 63.04 -28.89 39.99
CA ARG A 690 62.57 -29.21 41.36
C ARG A 690 61.06 -29.11 41.63
N GLN A 691 60.59 -29.97 42.54
CA GLN A 691 59.33 -29.83 43.29
C GLN A 691 58.93 -28.35 43.45
N MET A 692 57.73 -28.00 42.98
CA MET A 692 57.18 -26.65 43.10
C MET A 692 57.29 -26.13 44.54
N ASP A 693 57.68 -24.88 44.69
CA ASP A 693 57.72 -24.24 45.99
C ASP A 693 56.30 -23.91 46.51
N SER A 694 56.19 -23.47 47.76
CA SER A 694 54.91 -23.10 48.38
C SER A 694 54.18 -21.99 47.61
N LYS A 695 54.93 -21.04 47.05
CA LYS A 695 54.41 -19.83 46.39
C LYS A 695 53.88 -20.16 45.00
N GLU A 696 54.60 -20.97 44.23
CA GLU A 696 54.17 -21.49 42.93
C GLU A 696 52.89 -22.32 43.08
N ARG A 697 52.80 -23.16 44.12
CA ARG A 697 51.58 -23.94 44.40
C ARG A 697 50.38 -23.07 44.77
N SER A 698 50.61 -21.97 45.49
CA SER A 698 49.57 -20.97 45.75
C SER A 698 49.10 -20.30 44.46
N GLN A 699 50.02 -19.91 43.58
CA GLN A 699 49.70 -19.25 42.31
C GLN A 699 48.83 -20.12 41.39
N VAL A 700 49.12 -21.43 41.28
CA VAL A 700 48.28 -22.35 40.49
C VAL A 700 46.86 -22.46 41.06
N LYS A 701 46.73 -22.48 42.40
CA LYS A 701 45.42 -22.47 43.09
C LYS A 701 44.65 -21.18 42.82
N ASP A 702 45.33 -20.04 42.85
CA ASP A 702 44.72 -18.73 42.58
C ASP A 702 44.24 -18.61 41.14
N ILE A 703 45.00 -19.15 40.16
CA ILE A 703 44.57 -19.20 38.76
C ILE A 703 43.31 -20.07 38.60
N TRP A 704 43.28 -21.27 39.20
CA TRP A 704 42.07 -22.12 39.17
C TRP A 704 40.86 -21.46 39.85
N ASN A 705 41.06 -20.77 40.97
CA ASN A 705 40.00 -20.00 41.61
C ASN A 705 39.49 -18.88 40.69
N GLY A 706 40.40 -18.16 40.03
CA GLY A 706 40.07 -17.14 39.05
C GLY A 706 39.29 -17.67 37.85
N ILE A 707 39.69 -18.82 37.28
CA ILE A 707 38.97 -19.48 36.19
C ILE A 707 37.57 -19.88 36.63
N ASN A 708 37.43 -20.53 37.79
CA ASN A 708 36.13 -20.97 38.30
C ASN A 708 35.18 -19.81 38.61
N GLN A 709 35.68 -18.74 39.24
CA GLN A 709 34.88 -17.55 39.56
C GLN A 709 34.53 -16.77 38.30
N GLY A 710 35.51 -16.58 37.41
CA GLY A 710 35.34 -15.92 36.13
C GLY A 710 34.30 -16.60 35.26
N PHE A 711 34.38 -17.93 35.12
CA PHE A 711 33.41 -18.71 34.36
C PHE A 711 32.00 -18.67 34.97
N ALA A 712 31.87 -18.76 36.31
CA ALA A 712 30.57 -18.65 36.96
C ALA A 712 29.94 -17.25 36.80
N SER A 713 30.76 -16.20 36.91
CA SER A 713 30.33 -14.82 36.66
C SER A 713 29.89 -14.63 35.21
N LEU A 714 30.64 -15.21 34.28
CA LEU A 714 30.34 -15.16 32.85
C LEU A 714 29.00 -15.79 32.51
N LEU A 715 28.75 -17.01 33.00
CA LEU A 715 27.48 -17.71 32.78
C LEU A 715 26.30 -16.89 33.30
N LYS A 716 26.46 -16.26 34.47
CA LYS A 716 25.43 -15.38 35.05
C LYS A 716 25.20 -14.13 34.20
N GLN A 717 26.25 -13.44 33.80
CA GLN A 717 26.15 -12.23 32.98
C GLN A 717 25.55 -12.54 31.61
N HIS A 718 26.01 -13.59 30.94
CA HIS A 718 25.52 -14.00 29.63
C HIS A 718 24.06 -14.51 29.66
N SER A 719 23.62 -15.12 30.76
CA SER A 719 22.21 -15.58 30.89
C SER A 719 21.18 -14.45 30.83
N GLN A 720 21.61 -13.21 31.02
CA GLN A 720 20.76 -12.02 30.95
C GLN A 720 20.70 -11.42 29.53
N LEU A 721 21.54 -11.91 28.61
CA LEU A 721 21.64 -11.40 27.25
C LEU A 721 20.79 -12.22 26.27
N SER A 722 20.29 -11.55 25.24
CA SER A 722 19.48 -12.14 24.18
C SER A 722 20.18 -11.99 22.84
N ILE A 723 20.37 -13.10 22.11
CA ILE A 723 20.90 -13.09 20.73
C ILE A 723 19.83 -13.72 19.84
N PRO A 724 18.93 -12.92 19.22
CA PRO A 724 17.74 -13.45 18.55
C PRO A 724 18.05 -14.18 17.24
N ASP A 725 19.05 -13.73 16.48
CA ASP A 725 19.42 -14.32 15.19
C ASP A 725 20.11 -15.68 15.36
N LYS A 726 19.57 -16.71 14.69
CA LYS A 726 20.04 -18.09 14.84
C LYS A 726 21.47 -18.25 14.32
N GLU A 727 21.76 -17.80 13.11
CA GLU A 727 23.08 -17.94 12.50
C GLU A 727 24.15 -17.20 13.32
N LEU A 728 23.87 -15.96 13.76
CA LEU A 728 24.79 -15.23 14.63
C LEU A 728 25.09 -15.99 15.94
N ARG A 729 24.05 -16.60 16.53
CA ARG A 729 24.17 -17.36 17.77
C ARG A 729 25.02 -18.61 17.59
N GLU A 730 24.79 -19.35 16.51
CA GLU A 730 25.54 -20.55 16.15
C GLU A 730 27.00 -20.24 15.81
N ASP A 731 27.26 -19.19 15.02
CA ASP A 731 28.59 -18.71 14.69
C ASP A 731 29.41 -18.36 15.95
N LEU A 732 28.78 -17.64 16.88
CA LEU A 732 29.41 -17.27 18.14
C LEU A 732 29.71 -18.48 19.01
N ARG A 733 28.76 -19.42 19.12
CA ARG A 733 28.94 -20.68 19.83
C ARG A 733 30.14 -21.43 19.29
N GLU A 734 30.18 -21.71 17.98
CA GLU A 734 31.26 -22.48 17.36
C GLU A 734 32.61 -21.78 17.53
N CYS A 735 32.67 -20.46 17.34
CA CYS A 735 33.90 -19.69 17.51
C CYS A 735 34.43 -19.77 18.95
N LEU A 736 33.54 -19.63 19.94
CA LEU A 736 33.91 -19.72 21.36
C LEU A 736 34.35 -21.11 21.75
N SER A 737 33.62 -22.13 21.32
CA SER A 737 33.98 -23.53 21.57
C SER A 737 35.36 -23.84 21.04
N ARG A 738 35.64 -23.48 19.77
CA ARG A 738 36.94 -23.70 19.13
C ARG A 738 38.09 -23.03 19.88
N GLU A 739 37.91 -21.79 20.33
CA GLU A 739 39.00 -21.03 20.96
C GLU A 739 39.15 -21.32 22.46
N LEU A 740 38.07 -21.22 23.24
CA LEU A 740 38.12 -21.32 24.69
C LEU A 740 38.33 -22.74 25.21
N VAL A 741 37.70 -23.74 24.57
CA VAL A 741 37.84 -25.14 25.03
C VAL A 741 39.22 -25.67 24.74
N THR A 742 39.83 -25.28 23.62
CA THR A 742 41.23 -25.60 23.32
C THR A 742 42.17 -25.04 24.40
N LEU A 743 41.97 -23.78 24.81
CA LEU A 743 42.77 -23.15 25.87
C LEU A 743 42.54 -23.81 27.24
N TYR A 744 41.29 -24.10 27.59
CA TYR A 744 40.91 -24.74 28.83
C TYR A 744 41.47 -26.17 28.93
N GLN A 745 41.30 -26.98 27.88
CA GLN A 745 41.84 -28.34 27.77
C GLN A 745 43.36 -28.34 28.00
N ALA A 746 44.08 -27.46 27.29
CA ALA A 746 45.52 -27.41 27.38
C ALA A 746 45.99 -26.98 28.79
N PHE A 747 45.26 -26.08 29.47
CA PHE A 747 45.53 -25.69 30.85
C PHE A 747 45.19 -26.80 31.87
N HIS A 748 44.05 -27.48 31.66
CA HIS A 748 43.58 -28.59 32.46
C HIS A 748 44.60 -29.74 32.48
N ASP A 749 45.07 -30.18 31.31
CA ASP A 749 45.95 -31.33 31.18
C ASP A 749 47.33 -31.09 31.79
N ARG A 750 47.90 -29.90 31.59
CA ARG A 750 49.17 -29.51 32.22
C ARG A 750 49.04 -29.33 33.73
N SER A 751 47.89 -28.86 34.21
CA SER A 751 47.61 -28.77 35.65
C SER A 751 47.52 -30.15 36.31
N LEU A 752 47.00 -31.18 35.60
CA LEU A 752 46.96 -32.56 36.10
C LEU A 752 48.35 -33.19 36.25
N GLN A 753 49.32 -32.80 35.42
CA GLN A 753 50.70 -33.29 35.51
C GLN A 753 51.51 -32.56 36.60
N THR A 754 50.95 -31.50 37.19
CA THR A 754 51.64 -30.61 38.13
C THR A 754 51.22 -30.91 39.58
N PRO A 755 52.12 -31.24 40.51
CA PRO A 755 51.77 -31.62 41.89
C PRO A 755 51.55 -30.40 42.81
N PHE A 756 50.50 -29.60 42.54
CA PHE A 756 50.24 -28.35 43.27
C PHE A 756 49.33 -28.46 44.51
N THR A 757 48.56 -29.55 44.63
CA THR A 757 47.62 -29.80 45.73
C THR A 757 47.40 -31.31 45.91
N SER A 758 47.11 -31.74 47.14
CA SER A 758 46.66 -33.11 47.45
C SER A 758 45.15 -33.30 47.25
N ARG A 759 44.38 -32.20 47.19
CA ARG A 759 42.92 -32.18 46.92
C ARG A 759 42.67 -31.47 45.60
N ARG A 760 42.61 -32.24 44.50
CA ARG A 760 42.52 -31.70 43.13
C ARG A 760 41.10 -31.28 42.77
N GLU A 761 40.13 -32.06 43.21
CA GLU A 761 38.68 -31.88 43.07
C GLU A 761 38.17 -30.53 43.61
N LYS A 762 38.91 -29.90 44.55
CA LYS A 762 38.56 -28.57 45.07
C LYS A 762 38.79 -27.45 44.03
N TYR A 763 39.77 -27.61 43.15
CA TYR A 763 40.25 -26.57 42.23
C TYR A 763 39.88 -26.87 40.78
N ILE A 764 40.02 -28.12 40.35
CA ILE A 764 39.62 -28.59 39.02
C ILE A 764 38.18 -29.07 39.13
N LYS A 765 37.23 -28.17 38.84
CA LYS A 765 35.79 -28.43 39.06
C LYS A 765 35.06 -29.02 37.84
N LEU A 766 35.59 -28.79 36.64
CA LEU A 766 34.97 -29.20 35.38
C LEU A 766 36.02 -29.94 34.56
N SER A 767 35.62 -31.03 33.92
CA SER A 767 36.34 -31.59 32.80
C SER A 767 36.19 -30.71 31.55
N PRO A 768 37.07 -30.82 30.56
CA PRO A 768 36.95 -30.05 29.32
C PRO A 768 35.64 -30.30 28.55
N SER A 769 35.10 -31.51 28.58
CA SER A 769 33.79 -31.83 28.01
C SER A 769 32.65 -31.15 28.78
N GLU A 770 32.69 -31.13 30.11
CA GLU A 770 31.72 -30.39 30.93
C GLU A 770 31.83 -28.87 30.75
N PHE A 771 33.05 -28.36 30.55
CA PHE A 771 33.29 -26.95 30.24
C PHE A 771 32.69 -26.56 28.88
N GLN A 772 32.91 -27.37 27.85
CA GLN A 772 32.28 -27.23 26.52
C GLN A 772 30.75 -27.26 26.64
N ALA A 773 30.17 -28.25 27.33
CA ALA A 773 28.72 -28.38 27.48
C ALA A 773 28.10 -27.15 28.18
N LYS A 774 28.77 -26.60 29.21
CA LYS A 774 28.33 -25.37 29.88
C LYS A 774 28.48 -24.11 29.02
N LEU A 775 29.50 -24.05 28.17
CA LEU A 775 29.64 -22.99 27.16
C LEU A 775 28.50 -23.08 26.13
N ASP A 776 28.19 -24.27 25.62
CA ASP A 776 27.11 -24.47 24.65
C ASP A 776 25.74 -24.08 25.24
N GLN A 777 25.53 -24.34 26.54
CA GLN A 777 24.35 -23.90 27.27
C GLN A 777 24.12 -22.38 27.23
N MET A 778 25.17 -21.56 27.11
CA MET A 778 25.05 -20.09 27.02
C MET A 778 24.26 -19.64 25.79
N PHE A 779 24.30 -20.44 24.72
CA PHE A 779 23.70 -20.13 23.41
C PHE A 779 22.41 -20.91 23.14
N LEU A 780 21.93 -21.67 24.11
CA LEU A 780 20.64 -22.34 24.00
C LEU A 780 19.53 -21.40 24.46
N PRO A 781 18.43 -21.25 23.69
CA PRO A 781 17.21 -20.64 24.21
C PRO A 781 16.85 -21.27 25.56
N ALA A 782 16.28 -20.51 26.50
CA ALA A 782 15.86 -21.05 27.81
C ALA A 782 15.03 -22.35 27.68
N ALA A 783 14.28 -22.48 26.57
CA ALA A 783 13.52 -23.67 26.20
C ALA A 783 14.40 -24.89 25.83
N ALA A 784 15.57 -24.70 25.20
CA ALA A 784 16.53 -25.75 24.87
C ALA A 784 17.46 -26.12 26.05
N GLN A 785 17.69 -25.20 27.00
CA GLN A 785 18.32 -25.53 28.29
C GLN A 785 17.43 -26.48 29.11
N ILE A 786 16.10 -26.33 29.01
CA ILE A 786 15.12 -27.27 29.58
C ILE A 786 15.14 -28.61 28.80
N ALA A 787 15.27 -28.58 27.47
CA ALA A 787 15.31 -29.78 26.63
C ALA A 787 16.58 -30.65 26.84
N GLN A 788 17.72 -30.04 27.22
CA GLN A 788 18.95 -30.78 27.53
C GLN A 788 18.82 -31.74 28.73
N SER A 789 17.73 -31.65 29.49
CA SER A 789 17.52 -32.47 30.67
C SER A 789 16.79 -33.81 30.44
N ARG A 790 16.47 -34.25 29.21
CA ARG A 790 16.19 -35.67 28.83
C ARG A 790 15.43 -35.79 27.51
N CYS A 791 16.01 -36.47 26.52
CA CYS A 791 15.30 -36.97 25.36
C CYS A 791 14.76 -38.38 25.65
N ILE A 792 13.50 -38.46 26.08
CA ILE A 792 12.63 -39.61 25.77
C ILE A 792 11.43 -39.01 25.03
N GLN A 793 11.64 -38.54 23.80
CA GLN A 793 10.52 -38.19 22.92
C GLN A 793 9.86 -39.50 22.49
N MET A 794 8.66 -39.76 23.02
CA MET A 794 7.85 -40.93 22.70
C MET A 794 7.02 -40.67 21.43
N ASP A 795 6.87 -41.68 20.56
CA ASP A 795 5.90 -41.59 19.45
C ASP A 795 4.48 -41.62 20.02
N ILE A 796 3.72 -40.53 19.87
CA ILE A 796 2.33 -40.43 20.33
C ILE A 796 1.46 -41.53 19.70
N VAL A 797 1.75 -41.95 18.46
CA VAL A 797 0.99 -43.03 17.81
C VAL A 797 1.17 -44.37 18.53
N SER A 798 2.28 -44.56 19.24
CA SER A 798 2.51 -45.75 20.06
C SER A 798 1.63 -45.82 21.31
N LEU A 799 0.96 -44.72 21.71
CA LEU A 799 0.01 -44.74 22.82
C LEU A 799 -1.25 -45.54 22.50
N TYR A 800 -1.54 -45.80 21.22
CA TYR A 800 -2.76 -46.50 20.79
C TYR A 800 -2.66 -48.04 20.95
N GLN A 801 -1.87 -48.50 21.93
CA GLN A 801 -1.60 -49.91 22.22
C GLN A 801 -2.88 -50.71 22.53
N LYS A 802 -2.85 -52.02 22.25
CA LYS A 802 -4.02 -52.92 22.37
C LYS A 802 -4.54 -53.11 23.81
N ASP A 803 -3.73 -52.79 24.82
CA ASP A 803 -4.01 -53.14 26.22
C ASP A 803 -4.81 -52.07 26.99
N LEU A 804 -4.96 -50.87 26.43
CA LEU A 804 -5.82 -49.82 26.97
C LEU A 804 -7.09 -49.65 26.12
N PRO A 805 -8.26 -49.39 26.74
CA PRO A 805 -9.52 -49.25 26.00
C PRO A 805 -9.52 -48.02 25.07
N PHE A 806 -8.84 -46.94 25.46
CA PHE A 806 -8.60 -45.71 24.70
C PHE A 806 -7.51 -44.87 25.39
N VAL A 807 -6.89 -43.95 24.65
CA VAL A 807 -6.01 -42.92 25.21
C VAL A 807 -6.84 -41.83 25.89
N ARG A 808 -6.46 -41.45 27.12
CA ARG A 808 -7.11 -40.42 27.94
C ARG A 808 -6.46 -39.07 27.66
N ILE A 809 -7.23 -38.13 27.10
CA ILE A 809 -6.66 -36.90 26.52
C ILE A 809 -7.24 -35.64 27.18
N SER A 810 -6.35 -34.74 27.60
CA SER A 810 -6.72 -33.38 28.04
C SER A 810 -6.76 -32.42 26.85
N ALA A 811 -7.92 -31.79 26.63
CA ALA A 811 -8.14 -30.93 25.47
C ALA A 811 -7.40 -29.58 25.53
N PRO A 812 -7.07 -28.99 24.37
CA PRO A 812 -6.62 -27.61 24.32
C PRO A 812 -7.77 -26.65 24.63
N MET A 813 -7.49 -25.63 25.44
CA MET A 813 -8.47 -24.64 25.88
C MET A 813 -7.86 -23.23 25.86
N VAL A 814 -8.61 -22.24 25.38
CA VAL A 814 -8.16 -20.84 25.35
C VAL A 814 -7.95 -20.33 26.79
N ARG A 815 -6.74 -19.86 27.11
CA ARG A 815 -6.30 -19.37 28.44
C ARG A 815 -6.22 -20.42 29.58
N TYR A 816 -6.70 -21.64 29.37
CA TYR A 816 -6.53 -22.78 30.30
C TYR A 816 -5.51 -23.76 29.75
N SER A 817 -5.44 -25.00 30.24
CA SER A 817 -4.48 -26.03 29.78
C SER A 817 -3.02 -25.57 29.86
N LYS A 818 -2.68 -24.70 30.82
CA LYS A 818 -1.32 -24.22 31.11
C LYS A 818 -0.56 -25.26 31.93
N LEU A 819 0.77 -25.10 32.05
CA LEU A 819 1.65 -26.10 32.66
C LEU A 819 1.16 -26.67 34.01
N PRO A 820 0.82 -25.86 35.04
CA PRO A 820 0.33 -26.40 36.32
C PRO A 820 -0.92 -27.28 36.17
N PHE A 821 -1.82 -26.95 35.24
CA PHE A 821 -3.05 -27.71 35.05
C PHE A 821 -2.77 -29.01 34.32
N ARG A 822 -1.87 -29.00 33.34
CA ARG A 822 -1.46 -30.22 32.64
C ARG A 822 -0.76 -31.19 33.57
N LEU A 823 0.11 -30.70 34.46
CA LEU A 823 0.73 -31.51 35.51
C LEU A 823 -0.29 -32.10 36.47
N LEU A 824 -1.29 -31.31 36.88
CA LEU A 824 -2.37 -31.78 37.75
C LEU A 824 -3.12 -32.95 37.10
N VAL A 825 -3.67 -32.77 35.89
CA VAL A 825 -4.43 -33.83 35.24
C VAL A 825 -3.58 -35.06 34.87
N ARG A 826 -2.27 -34.89 34.63
CA ARG A 826 -1.34 -36.01 34.45
C ARG A 826 -1.16 -36.85 35.70
N ARG A 827 -1.04 -36.20 36.88
CA ARG A 827 -0.99 -36.92 38.17
C ARG A 827 -2.23 -37.79 38.38
N HIS A 828 -3.35 -37.43 37.74
CA HIS A 828 -4.61 -38.16 37.81
C HIS A 828 -4.96 -38.95 36.54
N GLY A 829 -3.96 -39.43 35.81
CA GLY A 829 -4.15 -40.48 34.80
C GLY A 829 -4.49 -40.01 33.38
N ILE A 830 -4.13 -38.77 33.03
CA ILE A 830 -4.07 -38.32 31.62
C ILE A 830 -2.81 -38.83 30.94
N ASP A 831 -2.99 -39.47 29.78
CA ASP A 831 -1.91 -40.03 28.96
C ASP A 831 -1.31 -38.95 28.04
N LEU A 832 -2.17 -38.14 27.41
CA LEU A 832 -1.80 -37.11 26.44
C LEU A 832 -2.41 -35.75 26.81
N ALA A 833 -1.57 -34.72 26.93
CA ALA A 833 -2.03 -33.37 27.24
C ALA A 833 -1.78 -32.42 26.07
N TYR A 834 -2.69 -31.45 25.90
CA TYR A 834 -2.55 -30.37 24.93
C TYR A 834 -2.25 -29.04 25.63
N SER A 835 -1.46 -28.20 24.97
CA SER A 835 -1.25 -26.81 25.37
C SER A 835 -2.56 -25.99 25.35
N PRO A 836 -2.56 -24.74 25.86
CA PRO A 836 -3.60 -23.79 25.49
C PRO A 836 -3.61 -23.63 23.96
N MET A 837 -4.70 -23.12 23.38
CA MET A 837 -4.67 -22.69 21.98
C MET A 837 -3.83 -21.42 21.87
N ILE A 838 -2.78 -21.46 21.05
CA ILE A 838 -1.79 -20.39 20.87
C ILE A 838 -1.92 -19.78 19.47
N MET A 839 -1.82 -18.45 19.35
CA MET A 839 -1.76 -17.78 18.04
C MET A 839 -0.35 -17.93 17.45
N SER A 840 -0.22 -18.45 16.22
CA SER A 840 1.09 -18.64 15.57
C SER A 840 1.89 -17.34 15.48
N SER A 841 1.24 -16.26 15.04
CA SER A 841 1.86 -14.95 14.88
C SER A 841 2.39 -14.38 16.20
N ALA A 842 1.62 -14.50 17.28
CA ALA A 842 2.05 -14.04 18.61
C ALA A 842 3.21 -14.89 19.15
N PHE A 843 3.17 -16.21 18.95
CA PHE A 843 4.25 -17.11 19.33
C PHE A 843 5.56 -16.73 18.63
N LEU A 844 5.54 -16.47 17.32
CA LEU A 844 6.74 -16.16 16.55
C LEU A 844 7.31 -14.76 16.81
N HIS A 845 6.45 -13.74 16.93
CA HIS A 845 6.90 -12.34 16.91
C HIS A 845 7.00 -11.68 18.29
N SER A 846 6.53 -12.33 19.36
CA SER A 846 6.58 -11.75 20.71
C SER A 846 7.11 -12.76 21.74
N ALA A 847 8.35 -12.54 22.20
CA ALA A 847 8.93 -13.33 23.28
C ALA A 847 8.09 -13.30 24.56
N LYS A 848 7.49 -12.14 24.86
CA LYS A 848 6.57 -11.98 26.00
C LYS A 848 5.29 -12.81 25.83
N ALA A 849 4.67 -12.77 24.66
CA ALA A 849 3.48 -13.60 24.39
C ALA A 849 3.83 -15.08 24.41
N ARG A 850 4.96 -15.47 23.82
CA ARG A 850 5.48 -16.85 23.82
C ARG A 850 5.70 -17.38 25.24
N ALA A 851 6.41 -16.63 26.08
CA ALA A 851 6.66 -17.00 27.48
C ALA A 851 5.36 -17.04 28.32
N ALA A 852 4.39 -16.18 27.99
CA ALA A 852 3.09 -16.20 28.65
C ALA A 852 2.21 -17.37 28.18
N ASP A 853 2.27 -17.74 26.90
CA ASP A 853 1.37 -18.69 26.25
C ASP A 853 1.84 -20.13 26.27
N PHE A 854 3.15 -20.35 26.22
CA PHE A 854 3.78 -21.66 26.25
C PHE A 854 4.83 -21.76 27.37
N SER A 855 4.65 -22.76 28.22
CA SER A 855 5.65 -23.23 29.18
C SER A 855 5.54 -24.75 29.26
N THR A 856 6.64 -25.45 29.56
CA THR A 856 6.67 -26.91 29.73
C THR A 856 7.75 -27.31 30.75
N CYS A 857 7.74 -28.55 31.22
CA CYS A 857 8.80 -29.13 32.07
C CYS A 857 8.94 -30.64 31.79
N PRO A 858 10.01 -31.31 32.27
CA PRO A 858 10.26 -32.73 31.97
C PRO A 858 9.14 -33.70 32.37
N ALA A 859 8.28 -33.33 33.33
CA ALA A 859 7.13 -34.14 33.75
C ALA A 859 5.88 -33.95 32.87
N ASP A 860 5.91 -33.02 31.91
CA ASP A 860 4.75 -32.63 31.10
C ASP A 860 4.70 -33.29 29.72
N HIS A 861 5.27 -34.49 29.58
CA HIS A 861 5.34 -35.22 28.31
C HIS A 861 4.47 -36.50 28.35
N PRO A 862 3.84 -36.93 27.23
CA PRO A 862 3.90 -36.34 25.89
C PRO A 862 2.94 -35.17 25.69
N LEU A 863 3.42 -34.06 25.12
CA LEU A 863 2.71 -32.80 24.92
C LEU A 863 2.43 -32.53 23.44
N VAL A 864 1.23 -32.04 23.14
CA VAL A 864 0.89 -31.50 21.82
C VAL A 864 0.53 -30.03 21.90
N THR A 865 1.15 -29.20 21.07
CA THR A 865 0.90 -27.76 21.06
C THR A 865 -0.16 -27.40 20.02
N GLN A 866 -1.30 -26.85 20.45
CA GLN A 866 -2.34 -26.42 19.52
C GLN A 866 -2.15 -24.97 19.05
N LEU A 867 -2.12 -24.77 17.74
CA LEU A 867 -1.92 -23.48 17.09
C LEU A 867 -3.17 -23.04 16.32
N ALA A 868 -3.48 -21.75 16.38
CA ALA A 868 -4.34 -21.04 15.45
C ALA A 868 -3.45 -20.32 14.43
N CYS A 869 -3.52 -20.73 13.17
CA CYS A 869 -2.65 -20.26 12.10
C CYS A 869 -3.42 -20.18 10.77
N ARG A 870 -3.01 -19.25 9.90
CA ARG A 870 -3.52 -19.08 8.52
C ARG A 870 -2.41 -18.96 7.47
N SER A 871 -1.15 -19.18 7.87
CA SER A 871 0.02 -19.06 6.99
C SER A 871 0.88 -20.33 7.06
N GLY A 872 1.04 -21.02 5.93
CA GLY A 872 1.90 -22.20 5.81
C GLY A 872 3.31 -21.98 6.37
N PRO A 873 4.03 -20.92 5.93
CA PRO A 873 5.34 -20.58 6.47
C PRO A 873 5.36 -20.33 7.98
N GLU A 874 4.34 -19.69 8.55
CA GLU A 874 4.26 -19.50 10.01
C GLU A 874 4.06 -20.82 10.75
N PHE A 875 3.13 -21.66 10.29
CA PHE A 875 2.85 -22.94 10.94
C PHE A 875 4.06 -23.88 10.88
N ALA A 876 4.78 -23.88 9.76
CA ALA A 876 6.06 -24.56 9.58
C ALA A 876 7.11 -24.09 10.58
N ARG A 877 7.33 -22.78 10.70
CA ARG A 877 8.30 -22.21 11.64
C ARG A 877 7.93 -22.48 13.10
N CYS A 878 6.64 -22.42 13.44
CA CYS A 878 6.17 -22.83 14.77
C CYS A 878 6.47 -24.31 15.03
N ALA A 879 6.22 -25.19 14.05
CA ALA A 879 6.51 -26.62 14.18
C ALA A 879 8.02 -26.86 14.42
N GLU A 880 8.90 -26.15 13.71
CA GLU A 880 10.35 -26.23 13.93
C GLU A 880 10.74 -25.84 15.36
N GLU A 881 10.29 -24.66 15.84
CA GLU A 881 10.60 -24.19 17.18
C GLU A 881 10.04 -25.10 18.28
N LEU A 882 8.83 -25.64 18.08
CA LEU A 882 8.15 -26.50 19.04
C LEU A 882 8.65 -27.95 19.01
N SER A 883 9.26 -28.40 17.92
CA SER A 883 9.80 -29.76 17.81
C SER A 883 10.87 -30.08 18.85
N ALA A 884 11.56 -29.07 19.38
CA ALA A 884 12.52 -29.23 20.46
C ALA A 884 11.86 -29.33 21.86
N LEU A 885 10.57 -29.01 21.98
CA LEU A 885 9.89 -28.75 23.26
C LEU A 885 8.70 -29.68 23.52
N CYS A 886 8.16 -30.31 22.49
CA CYS A 886 7.00 -31.19 22.57
C CYS A 886 7.01 -32.24 21.45
N GLU A 887 6.16 -33.26 21.57
CA GLU A 887 6.11 -34.41 20.66
C GLU A 887 5.21 -34.16 19.42
N GLY A 888 4.48 -33.04 19.38
CA GLY A 888 3.73 -32.68 18.19
C GLY A 888 3.03 -31.32 18.22
N VAL A 889 2.51 -30.93 17.06
CA VAL A 889 1.65 -29.77 16.87
C VAL A 889 0.25 -30.18 16.37
N ASP A 890 -0.74 -29.38 16.73
CA ASP A 890 -2.12 -29.54 16.29
C ASP A 890 -2.67 -28.24 15.70
N LEU A 891 -3.32 -28.32 14.54
CA LEU A 891 -3.99 -27.16 13.94
C LEU A 891 -5.43 -27.05 14.46
N ASN A 892 -5.78 -25.90 15.05
CA ASN A 892 -7.14 -25.63 15.50
C ASN A 892 -8.07 -25.34 14.31
N CYS A 893 -8.87 -26.35 13.94
CA CYS A 893 -9.90 -26.27 12.90
C CYS A 893 -11.32 -26.38 13.48
N GLY A 894 -11.49 -26.19 14.80
CA GLY A 894 -12.70 -26.61 15.51
C GLY A 894 -13.24 -25.64 16.55
N CYS A 895 -12.55 -24.53 16.84
CA CYS A 895 -13.03 -23.52 17.80
C CYS A 895 -14.21 -22.70 17.21
N PRO A 896 -15.42 -22.71 17.82
CA PRO A 896 -16.58 -21.96 17.31
C PRO A 896 -16.69 -20.55 17.91
N GLN A 897 -15.63 -20.03 18.55
CA GLN A 897 -15.66 -18.71 19.18
C GLN A 897 -15.78 -17.64 18.09
N ARG A 898 -16.72 -16.70 18.26
CA ARG A 898 -17.01 -15.65 17.26
C ARG A 898 -15.75 -14.89 16.84
N TRP A 899 -14.98 -14.42 17.82
CA TRP A 899 -13.73 -13.70 17.55
C TRP A 899 -12.72 -14.53 16.74
N ALA A 900 -12.63 -15.84 16.97
CA ALA A 900 -11.70 -16.70 16.25
C ALA A 900 -12.18 -16.93 14.82
N MET A 901 -13.50 -17.10 14.64
CA MET A 901 -14.09 -17.30 13.33
C MET A 901 -14.12 -16.03 12.47
N GLU A 902 -14.33 -14.86 13.06
CA GLU A 902 -14.27 -13.55 12.41
C GLU A 902 -12.88 -13.28 11.82
N GLU A 903 -11.84 -13.70 12.52
CA GLU A 903 -10.43 -13.62 12.08
C GLU A 903 -10.00 -14.82 11.19
N GLY A 904 -10.94 -15.71 10.82
CA GLY A 904 -10.68 -16.85 9.94
C GLY A 904 -9.98 -18.06 10.60
N TYR A 905 -9.87 -18.12 11.92
CA TYR A 905 -9.32 -19.28 12.66
C TYR A 905 -10.41 -20.26 13.11
N GLY A 906 -9.98 -21.39 13.68
CA GLY A 906 -10.88 -22.35 14.31
C GLY A 906 -11.85 -22.95 13.30
N ALA A 907 -13.14 -22.98 13.63
CA ALA A 907 -14.16 -23.59 12.77
C ALA A 907 -14.36 -22.86 11.43
N ALA A 908 -13.88 -21.62 11.28
CA ALA A 908 -13.96 -20.90 10.00
C ALA A 908 -13.11 -21.56 8.91
N ILE A 909 -11.97 -22.17 9.28
CA ILE A 909 -11.05 -22.82 8.34
C ILE A 909 -11.66 -24.05 7.66
N LEU A 910 -12.73 -24.63 8.22
CA LEU A 910 -13.46 -25.74 7.61
C LEU A 910 -14.08 -25.36 6.24
N LYS A 911 -14.23 -24.06 5.96
CA LYS A 911 -14.68 -23.53 4.67
C LYS A 911 -13.56 -23.51 3.62
N GLU A 912 -12.30 -23.64 4.03
CA GLU A 912 -11.09 -23.53 3.21
C GLU A 912 -10.21 -24.80 3.33
N PRO A 913 -10.65 -26.00 2.87
CA PRO A 913 -9.85 -27.23 3.00
C PRO A 913 -8.46 -27.15 2.36
N GLN A 914 -8.29 -26.34 1.31
CA GLN A 914 -6.98 -26.09 0.68
C GLN A 914 -6.01 -25.39 1.64
N LEU A 915 -6.49 -24.49 2.49
CA LEU A 915 -5.64 -23.83 3.48
C LEU A 915 -5.13 -24.82 4.54
N ILE A 916 -5.98 -25.78 4.95
CA ILE A 916 -5.58 -26.87 5.85
C ILE A 916 -4.48 -27.70 5.19
N GLU A 917 -4.61 -27.99 3.89
CA GLU A 917 -3.61 -28.70 3.11
C GLU A 917 -2.26 -27.97 3.09
N ASP A 918 -2.27 -26.68 2.76
CA ASP A 918 -1.07 -25.84 2.70
C ASP A 918 -0.36 -25.78 4.06
N LEU A 919 -1.12 -25.62 5.15
CA LEU A 919 -0.58 -25.58 6.50
C LEU A 919 0.07 -26.92 6.88
N VAL A 920 -0.65 -28.03 6.75
CA VAL A 920 -0.14 -29.35 7.15
C VAL A 920 1.07 -29.74 6.30
N LYS A 921 1.02 -29.52 4.98
CA LYS A 921 2.16 -29.80 4.09
C LYS A 921 3.38 -28.95 4.43
N ALA A 922 3.20 -27.66 4.72
CA ALA A 922 4.31 -26.79 5.12
C ALA A 922 4.97 -27.27 6.42
N ALA A 923 4.17 -27.65 7.43
CA ALA A 923 4.70 -28.21 8.67
C ALA A 923 5.44 -29.54 8.46
N ARG A 924 4.95 -30.41 7.56
CA ARG A 924 5.62 -31.67 7.22
C ARG A 924 6.90 -31.51 6.43
N ALA A 925 6.95 -30.51 5.55
CA ALA A 925 8.15 -30.17 4.81
C ALA A 925 9.24 -29.64 5.75
N ALA A 926 8.87 -28.84 6.74
CA ALA A 926 9.79 -28.27 7.72
C ALA A 926 10.23 -29.29 8.79
N VAL A 927 9.29 -30.09 9.30
CA VAL A 927 9.55 -31.12 10.31
C VAL A 927 8.96 -32.46 9.86
N PRO A 928 9.79 -33.32 9.25
CA PRO A 928 9.38 -34.67 8.89
C PRO A 928 8.93 -35.46 10.13
N ARG A 929 8.03 -36.43 9.93
CA ARG A 929 7.55 -37.31 11.02
C ARG A 929 8.72 -37.97 11.76
N TRP A 930 9.66 -38.55 11.01
CA TRP A 930 10.84 -39.19 11.56
C TRP A 930 12.04 -38.28 11.32
N ARG A 931 12.69 -37.84 12.40
CA ARG A 931 13.88 -36.98 12.33
C ARG A 931 15.00 -37.56 13.17
N ILE A 932 16.24 -37.29 12.79
CA ILE A 932 17.42 -37.69 13.55
C ILE A 932 17.78 -36.54 14.49
N VAL A 933 17.92 -36.85 15.79
CA VAL A 933 18.41 -35.91 16.80
C VAL A 933 19.64 -36.52 17.47
N SER A 934 20.68 -35.71 17.66
CA SER A 934 21.86 -36.12 18.43
C SER A 934 21.56 -35.99 19.92
N THR A 935 21.81 -37.05 20.68
CA THR A 935 21.70 -37.01 22.15
C THR A 935 22.90 -36.26 22.76
N PRO A 936 22.83 -35.85 24.03
CA PRO A 936 23.97 -35.25 24.74
C PRO A 936 25.24 -36.12 24.72
N GLU A 937 25.09 -37.44 24.56
CA GLU A 937 26.19 -38.42 24.47
C GLU A 937 26.75 -38.58 23.04
N GLY A 938 26.21 -37.86 22.06
CA GLY A 938 26.63 -37.91 20.66
C GLY A 938 26.00 -39.06 19.84
N GLU A 939 25.02 -39.78 20.39
CA GLU A 939 24.29 -40.81 19.65
C GLU A 939 23.23 -40.19 18.74
N GLU A 940 23.16 -40.60 17.49
CA GLU A 940 22.04 -40.25 16.61
C GLU A 940 20.83 -41.14 16.91
N ARG A 941 19.71 -40.54 17.30
CA ARG A 941 18.44 -41.24 17.54
C ARG A 941 17.35 -40.73 16.61
N GLN A 942 16.60 -41.66 16.03
CA GLN A 942 15.39 -41.33 15.29
C GLN A 942 14.25 -41.06 16.28
N VAL A 943 13.67 -39.86 16.22
CA VAL A 943 12.53 -39.45 17.06
C VAL A 943 11.34 -39.09 16.19
N ALA A 944 10.14 -39.36 16.69
CA ALA A 944 8.88 -39.02 16.04
C ALA A 944 8.46 -37.60 16.41
N PHE A 945 7.96 -36.84 15.43
CA PHE A 945 7.26 -35.57 15.65
C PHE A 945 5.91 -35.58 14.94
N SER A 946 4.86 -35.29 15.71
CA SER A 946 3.50 -35.46 15.23
C SER A 946 2.86 -34.18 14.71
N VAL A 947 2.06 -34.28 13.65
CA VAL A 947 1.18 -33.19 13.17
C VAL A 947 -0.24 -33.74 13.14
N SER A 948 -1.15 -33.04 13.81
CA SER A 948 -2.56 -33.41 13.91
C SER A 948 -3.47 -32.22 13.61
N ILE A 949 -4.76 -32.50 13.42
CA ILE A 949 -5.78 -31.46 13.31
C ILE A 949 -6.96 -31.78 14.24
N LYS A 950 -7.54 -30.73 14.80
CA LYS A 950 -8.76 -30.82 15.60
C LYS A 950 -9.91 -30.12 14.90
N ILE A 951 -10.90 -30.90 14.46
CA ILE A 951 -12.07 -30.42 13.70
C ILE A 951 -13.37 -30.56 14.51
N ARG A 952 -14.44 -29.96 13.98
CA ARG A 952 -15.83 -30.25 14.32
C ARG A 952 -16.48 -31.03 13.18
N LEU A 953 -17.67 -31.59 13.40
CA LEU A 953 -18.47 -32.14 12.30
C LEU A 953 -18.72 -31.02 11.27
N VAL A 954 -18.41 -31.29 10.00
CA VAL A 954 -18.60 -30.32 8.91
C VAL A 954 -20.10 -30.08 8.73
N PRO A 955 -20.59 -28.83 8.74
CA PRO A 955 -22.00 -28.54 8.55
C PRO A 955 -22.44 -28.84 7.11
N CYS A 956 -23.69 -29.24 6.92
CA CYS A 956 -24.32 -29.42 5.61
C CYS A 956 -25.47 -28.40 5.47
N PRO A 957 -25.48 -27.56 4.41
CA PRO A 957 -24.45 -27.43 3.37
C PRO A 957 -23.13 -26.89 3.96
N PRO A 958 -21.96 -27.15 3.31
CA PRO A 958 -20.62 -26.79 3.81
C PRO A 958 -20.42 -25.31 4.19
N ARG A 959 -21.29 -24.42 3.68
CA ARG A 959 -21.25 -22.97 3.88
C ARG A 959 -21.97 -22.49 5.15
N ALA A 960 -22.70 -23.36 5.86
CA ALA A 960 -23.55 -22.97 6.99
C ALA A 960 -22.76 -22.66 8.28
N ILE A 961 -22.07 -21.53 8.29
CA ILE A 961 -21.78 -20.77 9.51
C ILE A 961 -22.10 -19.30 9.19
N GLY A 962 -23.35 -18.92 9.43
CA GLY A 962 -23.97 -17.62 9.10
C GLY A 962 -25.34 -17.79 8.43
N GLU A 963 -26.38 -17.13 8.94
CA GLU A 963 -27.65 -16.93 8.23
C GLU A 963 -27.35 -16.09 6.98
N ASP A 964 -27.59 -16.66 5.80
CA ASP A 964 -27.82 -16.02 4.49
C ASP A 964 -27.43 -17.05 3.42
N GLY A 965 -28.39 -17.90 3.04
CA GLY A 965 -28.21 -18.94 2.04
C GLY A 965 -28.44 -18.39 0.64
N ASP A 966 -27.38 -18.37 -0.19
CA ASP A 966 -27.51 -18.37 -1.65
C ASP A 966 -27.57 -19.83 -2.14
N SER A 967 -28.67 -20.15 -2.80
CA SER A 967 -29.16 -21.49 -3.15
C SER A 967 -28.56 -22.07 -4.44
N SER A 968 -27.26 -21.89 -4.65
CA SER A 968 -26.57 -22.28 -5.90
C SER A 968 -25.51 -23.40 -5.73
N ALA A 969 -25.42 -24.06 -4.57
CA ALA A 969 -24.51 -25.19 -4.37
C ALA A 969 -25.16 -26.53 -4.80
N PRO A 970 -24.44 -27.40 -5.55
CA PRO A 970 -24.99 -28.64 -6.08
C PRO A 970 -25.42 -29.61 -4.96
N ALA A 971 -26.61 -30.19 -5.12
CA ALA A 971 -27.32 -31.06 -4.18
C ALA A 971 -26.67 -32.45 -3.95
N SER A 972 -25.38 -32.64 -4.21
CA SER A 972 -24.74 -33.97 -4.26
C SER A 972 -24.14 -34.47 -2.94
N TRP A 973 -24.12 -33.68 -1.87
CA TRP A 973 -23.56 -34.10 -0.58
C TRP A 973 -24.69 -34.34 0.45
N PRO A 974 -24.98 -35.59 0.86
CA PRO A 974 -26.20 -35.96 1.58
C PRO A 974 -26.25 -35.56 3.06
N ASN A 975 -25.10 -35.48 3.76
CA ASN A 975 -25.06 -35.20 5.21
C ASN A 975 -23.66 -34.81 5.75
N ASN A 976 -23.61 -34.35 7.01
CA ASN A 976 -22.38 -33.95 7.72
C ASN A 976 -21.35 -35.09 7.83
N VAL A 977 -21.79 -36.35 7.93
CA VAL A 977 -20.90 -37.52 8.10
C VAL A 977 -20.02 -37.66 6.86
N GLN A 978 -20.62 -37.69 5.67
CA GLN A 978 -19.87 -37.87 4.42
C GLN A 978 -18.90 -36.71 4.15
N LEU A 979 -19.32 -35.47 4.39
CA LEU A 979 -18.43 -34.30 4.26
C LEU A 979 -17.26 -34.35 5.23
N THR A 980 -17.51 -34.76 6.48
CA THR A 980 -16.44 -34.91 7.47
C THR A 980 -15.52 -36.07 7.10
N THR A 981 -16.04 -37.21 6.62
CA THR A 981 -15.23 -38.34 6.13
C THR A 981 -14.33 -37.93 4.97
N GLU A 982 -14.83 -37.11 4.04
CA GLU A 982 -14.03 -36.58 2.94
C GLU A 982 -12.92 -35.64 3.43
N LEU A 983 -13.21 -34.75 4.39
CA LEU A 983 -12.17 -33.92 5.01
C LEU A 983 -11.12 -34.77 5.72
N VAL A 984 -11.52 -35.83 6.42
CA VAL A 984 -10.60 -36.79 7.07
C VAL A 984 -9.74 -37.50 6.03
N ARG A 985 -10.32 -37.90 4.88
CA ARG A 985 -9.56 -38.50 3.76
C ARG A 985 -8.50 -37.56 3.22
N ARG A 986 -8.85 -36.28 3.04
CA ARG A 986 -7.88 -35.26 2.62
C ARG A 986 -6.79 -35.04 3.68
N ALA A 987 -7.17 -34.90 4.94
CA ALA A 987 -6.22 -34.75 6.04
C ALA A 987 -5.24 -35.93 6.12
N ALA A 988 -5.73 -37.16 5.93
CA ALA A 988 -4.89 -38.35 5.86
C ALA A 988 -3.83 -38.21 4.75
N HIS A 989 -4.25 -37.80 3.54
CA HIS A 989 -3.36 -37.58 2.39
C HIS A 989 -2.39 -36.40 2.59
N MET A 990 -2.78 -35.37 3.35
CA MET A 990 -1.90 -34.25 3.73
C MET A 990 -0.76 -34.70 4.67
N GLY A 991 -0.90 -35.87 5.31
CA GLY A 991 0.11 -36.42 6.20
C GLY A 991 -0.10 -36.09 7.68
N VAL A 992 -1.34 -35.87 8.13
CA VAL A 992 -1.63 -35.83 9.58
C VAL A 992 -1.49 -37.23 10.20
N ASP A 993 -1.13 -37.30 11.48
CA ASP A 993 -0.97 -38.58 12.19
C ASP A 993 -2.25 -39.07 12.87
N TRP A 994 -3.15 -38.14 13.20
CA TRP A 994 -4.51 -38.42 13.67
C TRP A 994 -5.41 -37.19 13.45
N VAL A 995 -6.71 -37.43 13.54
CA VAL A 995 -7.72 -36.36 13.55
C VAL A 995 -8.53 -36.44 14.84
N THR A 996 -8.66 -35.31 15.53
CA THR A 996 -9.60 -35.18 16.63
C THR A 996 -10.91 -34.59 16.14
N ILE A 997 -12.02 -35.31 16.30
CA ILE A 997 -13.36 -34.87 15.89
C ILE A 997 -14.18 -34.51 17.12
N HIS A 998 -14.58 -33.26 17.21
CA HIS A 998 -15.64 -32.88 18.14
C HIS A 998 -16.99 -33.28 17.54
N GLY A 999 -17.79 -34.08 18.26
CA GLY A 999 -19.09 -34.62 17.80
C GLY A 999 -20.22 -33.59 17.61
N ARG A 1000 -19.91 -32.32 17.38
CA ARG A 1000 -20.87 -31.24 17.14
C ARG A 1000 -20.43 -30.44 15.91
N THR A 1001 -21.38 -29.82 15.23
CA THR A 1001 -21.09 -28.78 14.24
C THR A 1001 -20.68 -27.45 14.91
N PRO A 1002 -20.18 -26.47 14.15
CA PRO A 1002 -19.88 -25.13 14.69
C PRO A 1002 -21.11 -24.37 15.18
N SER A 1003 -22.28 -24.60 14.58
CA SER A 1003 -23.55 -23.93 14.92
C SER A 1003 -24.25 -24.49 16.16
N GLN A 1004 -23.94 -25.72 16.56
CA GLN A 1004 -24.53 -26.37 17.73
C GLN A 1004 -24.01 -25.77 19.04
N ARG A 1005 -24.93 -25.52 19.97
CA ARG A 1005 -24.64 -25.03 21.33
C ARG A 1005 -24.01 -26.15 22.16
N SER A 1006 -23.31 -25.79 23.24
CA SER A 1006 -22.73 -26.79 24.16
C SER A 1006 -23.78 -27.59 24.95
N THR A 1007 -25.05 -27.20 24.88
CA THR A 1007 -26.19 -27.92 25.45
C THR A 1007 -26.71 -29.02 24.53
N ASP A 1008 -26.46 -28.91 23.22
CA ASP A 1008 -26.92 -29.89 22.24
C ASP A 1008 -26.05 -31.15 22.35
N PRO A 1009 -26.58 -32.38 22.29
CA PRO A 1009 -25.79 -33.58 22.49
C PRO A 1009 -24.73 -33.77 21.39
N ALA A 1010 -23.53 -34.21 21.77
CA ALA A 1010 -22.49 -34.64 20.84
C ALA A 1010 -22.90 -35.95 20.15
N ARG A 1011 -22.86 -35.97 18.81
CA ARG A 1011 -23.26 -37.10 17.98
C ARG A 1011 -22.13 -38.13 17.86
N TRP A 1012 -21.98 -39.00 18.86
CA TRP A 1012 -20.94 -40.06 18.85
C TRP A 1012 -21.16 -41.10 17.74
N HIS A 1013 -22.41 -41.43 17.41
CA HIS A 1013 -22.76 -42.36 16.32
C HIS A 1013 -22.28 -41.87 14.94
N ASP A 1014 -22.33 -40.57 14.70
CA ASP A 1014 -21.80 -39.98 13.46
C ASP A 1014 -20.29 -40.17 13.35
N VAL A 1015 -19.58 -40.00 14.47
CA VAL A 1015 -18.14 -40.27 14.53
C VAL A 1015 -17.86 -41.75 14.31
N ALA A 1016 -18.72 -42.65 14.80
CA ALA A 1016 -18.66 -44.09 14.52
C ALA A 1016 -18.72 -44.38 13.01
N GLN A 1017 -19.64 -43.72 12.29
CA GLN A 1017 -19.77 -43.88 10.83
C GLN A 1017 -18.52 -43.35 10.09
N ILE A 1018 -17.92 -42.25 10.56
CA ILE A 1018 -16.67 -41.73 9.98
C ILE A 1018 -15.51 -42.72 10.19
N ILE A 1019 -15.40 -43.30 11.39
CA ILE A 1019 -14.40 -44.33 11.71
C ILE A 1019 -14.62 -45.60 10.87
N ALA A 1020 -15.87 -46.01 10.68
CA ALA A 1020 -16.23 -47.18 9.86
C ALA A 1020 -15.82 -47.05 8.39
N ALA A 1021 -15.59 -45.83 7.88
CA ALA A 1021 -15.06 -45.60 6.55
C ALA A 1021 -13.58 -46.04 6.39
N ARG A 1022 -12.89 -46.36 7.49
CA ARG A 1022 -11.51 -46.92 7.53
C ARG A 1022 -10.54 -46.19 6.60
N VAL A 1023 -10.55 -44.85 6.67
CA VAL A 1023 -9.68 -44.00 5.85
C VAL A 1023 -8.21 -44.43 6.04
N PRO A 1024 -7.49 -44.82 4.97
CA PRO A 1024 -6.12 -45.30 5.10
C PRO A 1024 -5.20 -44.16 5.52
N HIS A 1025 -4.26 -44.46 6.40
CA HIS A 1025 -3.23 -43.49 6.77
C HIS A 1025 -2.18 -43.40 5.63
N TYR A 1026 -1.78 -42.18 5.24
CA TYR A 1026 -0.81 -41.97 4.16
C TYR A 1026 0.56 -42.65 4.43
N ILE A 1027 1.05 -42.53 5.67
CA ILE A 1027 2.30 -43.17 6.14
C ILE A 1027 2.10 -44.65 6.52
N TYR A 1028 1.04 -44.99 7.25
CA TYR A 1028 0.77 -46.36 7.73
C TYR A 1028 -0.24 -47.07 6.84
N THR A 1029 0.15 -47.42 5.61
CA THR A 1029 -0.74 -47.98 4.59
C THR A 1029 -1.49 -49.26 5.02
N ALA A 1030 -1.01 -49.97 6.04
CA ALA A 1030 -1.63 -51.17 6.61
C ALA A 1030 -2.74 -50.89 7.66
N ALA A 1031 -2.89 -49.66 8.17
CA ALA A 1031 -3.83 -49.31 9.23
C ALA A 1031 -4.63 -48.03 8.92
N PRO A 1032 -5.90 -47.92 9.36
CA PRO A 1032 -6.67 -46.69 9.20
C PRO A 1032 -6.14 -45.56 10.08
N LEU A 1033 -6.32 -44.31 9.64
CA LEU A 1033 -5.95 -43.12 10.39
C LEU A 1033 -6.65 -43.10 11.77
N PRO A 1034 -5.92 -42.96 12.89
CA PRO A 1034 -6.51 -42.85 14.21
C PRO A 1034 -7.43 -41.63 14.32
N ILE A 1035 -8.62 -41.85 14.90
CA ILE A 1035 -9.58 -40.78 15.19
C ILE A 1035 -9.78 -40.71 16.70
N PHE A 1036 -9.70 -39.50 17.24
CA PHE A 1036 -10.04 -39.19 18.62
C PHE A 1036 -11.38 -38.49 18.71
N LEU A 1037 -12.13 -38.83 19.74
CA LEU A 1037 -13.44 -38.25 19.99
C LEU A 1037 -13.34 -37.15 21.05
N ASN A 1038 -13.99 -36.02 20.79
CA ASN A 1038 -14.17 -34.94 21.76
C ASN A 1038 -15.65 -34.53 21.86
N GLY A 1039 -16.07 -34.16 23.07
CA GLY A 1039 -17.42 -33.64 23.34
C GLY A 1039 -18.26 -34.58 24.20
N ASP A 1040 -18.89 -34.02 25.23
CA ASP A 1040 -19.82 -34.66 26.18
C ASP A 1040 -19.27 -35.77 27.06
N VAL A 1041 -17.95 -35.82 27.24
CA VAL A 1041 -17.30 -36.65 28.23
C VAL A 1041 -17.28 -35.90 29.57
N LYS A 1042 -18.10 -36.32 30.55
CA LYS A 1042 -18.19 -35.69 31.88
C LYS A 1042 -17.78 -36.61 33.02
N SER A 1043 -17.65 -37.90 32.76
CA SER A 1043 -17.25 -38.95 33.69
C SER A 1043 -16.41 -40.02 32.98
N LEU A 1044 -15.79 -40.91 33.74
CA LEU A 1044 -15.11 -42.08 33.19
C LEU A 1044 -16.09 -43.01 32.43
N ASP A 1045 -17.32 -43.17 32.93
CA ASP A 1045 -18.36 -43.95 32.25
C ASP A 1045 -18.73 -43.36 30.90
N ASP A 1046 -18.89 -42.02 30.81
CA ASP A 1046 -19.11 -41.36 29.52
C ASP A 1046 -17.95 -41.62 28.56
N ALA A 1047 -16.71 -41.68 29.05
CA ALA A 1047 -15.55 -41.97 28.22
C ALA A 1047 -15.58 -43.40 27.67
N PHE A 1048 -15.93 -44.39 28.50
CA PHE A 1048 -16.14 -45.77 28.06
C PHE A 1048 -17.29 -45.88 27.06
N GLN A 1049 -18.43 -45.21 27.31
CA GLN A 1049 -19.56 -45.20 26.38
C GLN A 1049 -19.19 -44.54 25.05
N ALA A 1050 -18.49 -43.40 25.10
CA ALA A 1050 -18.03 -42.68 23.92
C ALA A 1050 -17.10 -43.55 23.06
N GLN A 1051 -16.17 -44.29 23.69
CA GLN A 1051 -15.32 -45.26 23.00
C GLN A 1051 -16.12 -46.45 22.45
N HIS A 1052 -17.05 -47.00 23.24
CA HIS A 1052 -17.84 -48.16 22.86
C HIS A 1052 -18.74 -47.87 21.65
N ILE A 1053 -19.39 -46.71 21.63
CA ILE A 1053 -20.29 -46.29 20.54
C ILE A 1053 -19.50 -45.92 19.28
N SER A 1054 -18.40 -45.16 19.42
CA SER A 1054 -17.68 -44.63 18.26
C SER A 1054 -16.57 -45.52 17.73
N GLY A 1055 -15.97 -46.37 18.57
CA GLY A 1055 -14.74 -47.11 18.25
C GLY A 1055 -13.49 -46.22 18.17
N CYS A 1056 -13.52 -45.00 18.73
CA CYS A 1056 -12.39 -44.08 18.69
C CYS A 1056 -11.17 -44.62 19.46
N LYS A 1057 -9.97 -44.18 19.06
CA LYS A 1057 -8.70 -44.62 19.69
C LYS A 1057 -8.30 -43.78 20.90
N GLY A 1058 -8.92 -42.62 21.06
CA GLY A 1058 -8.69 -41.71 22.17
C GLY A 1058 -9.95 -40.94 22.50
N VAL A 1059 -10.12 -40.61 23.78
CA VAL A 1059 -11.23 -39.84 24.31
C VAL A 1059 -10.67 -38.58 24.94
N MET A 1060 -11.11 -37.43 24.42
CA MET A 1060 -10.64 -36.12 24.84
C MET A 1060 -11.71 -35.38 25.63
N ALA A 1061 -11.35 -34.90 26.83
CA ALA A 1061 -12.22 -34.09 27.69
C ALA A 1061 -11.69 -32.65 27.83
N ALA A 1062 -12.60 -31.68 27.98
CA ALA A 1062 -12.27 -30.25 28.07
C ALA A 1062 -12.79 -29.64 29.39
N ARG A 1063 -13.94 -28.93 29.36
CA ARG A 1063 -14.51 -28.23 30.52
C ARG A 1063 -14.72 -29.14 31.74
N SER A 1064 -15.06 -30.41 31.53
CA SER A 1064 -15.25 -31.38 32.60
C SER A 1064 -13.98 -31.58 33.44
N LEU A 1065 -12.79 -31.59 32.81
CA LEU A 1065 -11.50 -31.68 33.52
C LEU A 1065 -11.18 -30.42 34.33
N LEU A 1066 -11.73 -29.25 33.97
CA LEU A 1066 -11.56 -28.05 34.79
C LEU A 1066 -12.32 -28.18 36.12
N GLN A 1067 -13.42 -28.94 36.14
CA GLN A 1067 -14.23 -29.18 37.32
C GLN A 1067 -13.68 -30.35 38.13
N ASP A 1068 -13.30 -31.42 37.44
CA ASP A 1068 -12.77 -32.64 38.04
C ASP A 1068 -11.52 -33.11 37.27
N PRO A 1069 -10.31 -32.75 37.74
CA PRO A 1069 -9.04 -33.25 37.20
C PRO A 1069 -8.89 -34.78 37.24
N THR A 1070 -9.67 -35.49 38.06
CA THR A 1070 -9.62 -36.94 38.24
C THR A 1070 -10.60 -37.71 37.36
N LEU A 1071 -11.26 -37.03 36.41
CA LEU A 1071 -12.34 -37.59 35.56
C LEU A 1071 -12.06 -38.98 34.97
N PHE A 1072 -10.80 -39.32 34.68
CA PHE A 1072 -10.42 -40.60 34.08
C PHE A 1072 -9.94 -41.68 35.09
N GLN A 1073 -9.99 -41.42 36.40
CA GLN A 1073 -9.64 -42.38 37.44
C GLN A 1073 -10.84 -43.28 37.80
N GLN A 1074 -10.56 -44.54 38.16
CA GLN A 1074 -11.60 -45.49 38.57
C GLN A 1074 -12.13 -45.22 39.98
N ASP A 1075 -11.32 -44.65 40.88
CA ASP A 1075 -11.64 -44.50 42.31
C ASP A 1075 -12.60 -43.32 42.62
N GLY A 1076 -13.13 -42.66 41.58
CA GLY A 1076 -14.04 -41.53 41.71
C GLY A 1076 -13.35 -40.25 42.18
N PRO A 1077 -14.08 -39.13 42.30
CA PRO A 1077 -13.47 -37.82 42.51
C PRO A 1077 -12.71 -37.77 43.83
N GLU A 1078 -11.40 -37.47 43.76
CA GLU A 1078 -10.65 -37.11 44.95
C GLU A 1078 -11.37 -35.98 45.70
N ASN A 1079 -11.21 -35.93 47.03
CA ASN A 1079 -11.70 -34.83 47.85
C ASN A 1079 -11.39 -33.48 47.15
N PRO A 1080 -12.41 -32.68 46.75
CA PRO A 1080 -12.21 -31.51 45.89
C PRO A 1080 -11.30 -30.46 46.55
N TRP A 1081 -11.23 -30.46 47.88
CA TRP A 1081 -10.31 -29.61 48.64
C TRP A 1081 -8.87 -30.07 48.55
N ARG A 1082 -8.63 -31.38 48.46
CA ARG A 1082 -7.30 -31.92 48.22
C ARG A 1082 -6.82 -31.54 46.82
N LEU A 1083 -7.65 -31.74 45.79
CA LEU A 1083 -7.34 -31.34 44.42
C LEU A 1083 -7.10 -29.83 44.31
N TYR A 1084 -7.95 -29.04 44.96
CA TYR A 1084 -7.76 -27.59 45.05
C TYR A 1084 -6.40 -27.25 45.68
N ARG A 1085 -6.01 -27.98 46.72
CA ARG A 1085 -4.71 -27.76 47.35
C ARG A 1085 -3.57 -28.16 46.39
N GLU A 1086 -3.63 -29.33 45.76
CA GLU A 1086 -2.61 -29.77 44.80
C GLU A 1086 -2.47 -28.81 43.61
N TRP A 1087 -3.59 -28.23 43.15
CA TRP A 1087 -3.60 -27.15 42.16
C TRP A 1087 -2.81 -25.93 42.62
N LEU A 1088 -3.07 -25.45 43.84
CA LEU A 1088 -2.37 -24.32 44.41
C LEU A 1088 -0.87 -24.58 44.57
N ASP A 1089 -0.49 -25.76 45.06
CA ASP A 1089 0.91 -26.16 45.20
C ASP A 1089 1.65 -26.14 43.86
N LEU A 1090 1.02 -26.67 42.79
CA LEU A 1090 1.57 -26.60 41.43
C LEU A 1090 1.67 -25.16 40.91
N CYS A 1091 0.71 -24.29 41.23
CA CYS A 1091 0.80 -22.87 40.88
C CYS A 1091 1.94 -22.15 41.62
N GLN A 1092 2.21 -22.51 42.87
CA GLN A 1092 3.32 -21.97 43.65
C GLN A 1092 4.68 -22.50 43.16
N GLU A 1093 4.74 -23.76 42.75
CA GLU A 1093 5.95 -24.37 42.15
C GLU A 1093 6.32 -23.69 40.82
N TYR A 1094 5.33 -23.26 40.05
CA TYR A 1094 5.51 -22.61 38.74
C TYR A 1094 4.87 -21.20 38.67
N PRO A 1095 5.35 -20.22 39.45
CA PRO A 1095 4.67 -18.94 39.66
C PRO A 1095 4.59 -18.05 38.41
N ASN A 1096 5.51 -18.26 37.45
CA ASN A 1096 5.54 -17.51 36.20
C ASN A 1096 4.66 -18.10 35.08
N SER A 1097 4.00 -19.25 35.32
CA SER A 1097 3.22 -19.93 34.27
C SER A 1097 1.78 -19.40 34.12
N LEU A 1098 1.23 -18.75 35.13
CA LEU A 1098 -0.18 -18.37 35.20
C LEU A 1098 -0.37 -17.04 35.95
N PRO A 1099 -1.17 -16.09 35.42
CA PRO A 1099 -1.59 -14.92 36.20
C PRO A 1099 -2.63 -15.33 37.26
N PHE A 1100 -2.67 -14.59 38.38
CA PHE A 1100 -3.57 -14.84 39.51
C PHE A 1100 -5.04 -15.05 39.09
N ASN A 1101 -5.57 -14.23 38.19
CA ASN A 1101 -6.96 -14.35 37.73
C ASN A 1101 -7.28 -15.72 37.10
N SER A 1102 -6.30 -16.35 36.44
CA SER A 1102 -6.49 -17.70 35.90
C SER A 1102 -6.45 -18.76 37.01
N ILE A 1103 -5.58 -18.57 38.01
CA ILE A 1103 -5.48 -19.45 39.19
C ILE A 1103 -6.80 -19.43 39.97
N HIS A 1104 -7.28 -18.23 40.25
CA HIS A 1104 -8.54 -17.97 40.94
C HIS A 1104 -9.75 -18.54 40.19
N ARG A 1105 -9.82 -18.34 38.86
CA ARG A 1105 -10.92 -18.88 38.06
C ARG A 1105 -10.92 -20.40 38.00
N GLN A 1106 -9.75 -21.04 37.97
CA GLN A 1106 -9.64 -22.49 38.02
C GLN A 1106 -10.06 -23.03 39.38
N ALA A 1107 -9.66 -22.38 40.47
CA ALA A 1107 -10.14 -22.68 41.80
C ALA A 1107 -11.68 -22.63 41.89
N TYR A 1108 -12.28 -21.63 41.26
CA TYR A 1108 -13.73 -21.53 41.16
C TYR A 1108 -14.34 -22.74 40.44
N TRP A 1109 -13.80 -23.16 39.29
CA TRP A 1109 -14.30 -24.34 38.57
C TRP A 1109 -14.26 -25.61 39.41
N MET A 1110 -13.20 -25.78 40.22
CA MET A 1110 -13.01 -26.97 41.06
C MET A 1110 -13.93 -26.98 42.29
N LEU A 1111 -14.19 -25.81 42.89
CA LEU A 1111 -14.91 -25.73 44.17
C LEU A 1111 -16.37 -25.31 44.06
N GLU A 1112 -16.82 -24.67 42.97
CA GLU A 1112 -18.16 -24.05 42.86
C GLU A 1112 -19.29 -25.00 43.26
N LYS A 1113 -19.23 -26.27 42.84
CA LYS A 1113 -20.25 -27.28 43.13
C LYS A 1113 -20.19 -27.83 44.57
N HIS A 1114 -19.09 -27.60 45.27
CA HIS A 1114 -18.80 -28.16 46.60
C HIS A 1114 -18.90 -27.12 47.73
N ILE A 1115 -19.08 -25.84 47.38
CA ILE A 1115 -19.24 -24.74 48.34
C ILE A 1115 -20.61 -24.06 48.19
N GLY A 1116 -21.21 -23.71 49.34
CA GLY A 1116 -22.47 -22.96 49.38
C GLY A 1116 -22.33 -21.49 48.94
N ARG A 1117 -23.45 -20.75 48.89
CA ARG A 1117 -23.51 -19.34 48.45
C ARG A 1117 -22.50 -18.44 49.17
N LYS A 1118 -22.43 -18.50 50.52
CA LYS A 1118 -21.48 -17.71 51.33
C LYS A 1118 -20.03 -18.02 50.94
N GLY A 1119 -19.70 -19.30 50.72
CA GLY A 1119 -18.36 -19.70 50.27
C GLY A 1119 -18.01 -19.18 48.88
N ARG A 1120 -18.96 -19.15 47.94
CA ARG A 1120 -18.74 -18.55 46.61
C ARG A 1120 -18.50 -17.05 46.68
N GLU A 1121 -19.21 -16.35 47.56
CA GLU A 1121 -19.04 -14.90 47.80
C GLU A 1121 -17.66 -14.60 48.40
N ILE A 1122 -17.18 -15.41 49.34
CA ILE A 1122 -15.83 -15.29 49.91
C ILE A 1122 -14.77 -15.58 48.83
N LEU A 1123 -14.88 -16.71 48.14
CA LEU A 1123 -13.94 -17.10 47.09
C LEU A 1123 -13.83 -16.00 46.03
N HIS A 1124 -14.95 -15.40 45.60
CA HIS A 1124 -14.96 -14.30 44.64
C HIS A 1124 -14.21 -13.05 45.12
N LYS A 1125 -14.13 -12.79 46.43
CA LYS A 1125 -13.45 -11.60 47.00
C LYS A 1125 -11.94 -11.77 47.17
N ILE A 1126 -11.42 -12.99 47.10
CA ILE A 1126 -9.98 -13.25 47.25
C ILE A 1126 -9.23 -12.70 46.03
N ASP A 1127 -8.28 -11.81 46.26
CA ASP A 1127 -7.51 -11.09 45.24
C ASP A 1127 -6.01 -11.46 45.20
N ASN A 1128 -5.57 -12.39 46.05
CA ASN A 1128 -4.18 -12.82 46.16
C ASN A 1128 -4.04 -14.32 46.50
N MET A 1129 -2.83 -14.86 46.30
CA MET A 1129 -2.53 -16.29 46.51
C MET A 1129 -2.62 -16.71 47.98
N ALA A 1130 -2.22 -15.85 48.92
CA ALA A 1130 -2.30 -16.17 50.36
C ALA A 1130 -3.75 -16.41 50.79
N GLY A 1131 -4.67 -15.55 50.34
CA GLY A 1131 -6.10 -15.73 50.61
C GLY A 1131 -6.66 -17.03 50.02
N LEU A 1132 -6.16 -17.50 48.87
CA LEU A 1132 -6.55 -18.82 48.32
C LEU A 1132 -6.02 -19.97 49.19
N TYR A 1133 -4.81 -19.85 49.74
CA TYR A 1133 -4.27 -20.87 50.66
C TYR A 1133 -5.05 -20.92 51.98
N ASP A 1134 -5.50 -19.77 52.47
CA ASP A 1134 -6.30 -19.66 53.69
C ASP A 1134 -7.76 -20.13 53.51
N PHE A 1135 -8.21 -20.22 52.25
CA PHE A 1135 -9.54 -20.69 51.89
C PHE A 1135 -9.62 -22.22 52.01
N SER A 1136 -10.16 -22.67 53.13
CA SER A 1136 -10.19 -24.08 53.53
C SER A 1136 -11.59 -24.49 54.03
N PRO A 1137 -11.92 -25.80 54.08
CA PRO A 1137 -13.23 -26.26 54.53
C PRO A 1137 -13.62 -25.72 55.92
N THR A 1138 -12.64 -25.52 56.80
CA THR A 1138 -12.83 -25.02 58.17
C THR A 1138 -13.18 -23.54 58.22
N ASN A 1139 -12.61 -22.72 57.32
CA ASN A 1139 -12.76 -21.25 57.34
C ASN A 1139 -13.90 -20.73 56.43
N VAL A 1140 -14.48 -21.59 55.58
CA VAL A 1140 -15.55 -21.21 54.64
C VAL A 1140 -16.90 -20.96 55.34
N TYR A 1141 -17.12 -21.61 56.49
CA TYR A 1141 -18.41 -21.63 57.19
C TYR A 1141 -18.40 -20.91 58.54
N THR A 1142 -17.22 -20.62 59.10
CA THR A 1142 -17.03 -19.63 60.17
C THR A 1142 -17.01 -18.25 59.53
#